data_AF-A0AAN4T7A2-F1
#
_entry.id   AF-A0AAN4T7A2-F1
#
_cell.length_a   1.000
_cell.length_b   1.000
_cell.length_c   1.000
_cell.angle_alpha   90.00
_cell.angle_beta   90.00
_cell.angle_gamma   90.00
#
_symmetry.space_group_name_H-M   'P 1'
#
loop_
_entity.id
_entity.type
_entity.pdbx_description
1 polymer ?
#
loop_
_entity_poly.entity_id
_entity_poly.type
_entity_poly.pdbx_seq_one_letter_code
_entity_poly.pdbx_strand_id
1 'polypeptide(L)'
;MAPVGLLARLRTLYTKNHDEPVISIRTAAFFSVLLTLLYVAPFYISPTTRPSQTLSRDAPSVIRARIRAVSWSCSLGTLAVLWLIVAKNHASIPEAARLLGWWPINLWDICRALLLTAILFTGPLFERGIAEGEWKDWLKGGRISETLHGWIGWRNYVAGPITEEIMFRSAIVPLHLLAKDTPGHIVFVAPLYFGIAHVHHFYEFRLTHPDTSILAALFRSVFQFGYTTIFGWYATFLYLRTGSLLAVILAHSFCNWCGLPRLWGRVEAGVPIGPPLGKGKEDSDGKNAYAAYGKLGLGWTVGGCGKTTTPARFFSSSISRSNPLRAPLNIPPPFPVTQKCPEPACSCPATPALPEGLPIDFDQPLNGTMAAYTQQVVICTGQRDWESRIEDDGKGQSWGELVRGLKKLMGRGGRYADPFNNVLVSNSSFPSSSNSTASAFLFPRFRYIPSISVNVSEEQNAQTDLATFVRAFLLPQQLNPMQDSLPESKRAKLTRKPELESSFPGAIDIQYSPVVLICGHGGRDMRCGVMAPVLEKEFSRVLRARGFSSAGGDGNPTDSPEHAHIGLISHVGGHKYAGNVIVYIPPGMKAGGSPHPLAGKGIWYGRVEPKHVQGIIDETIMSGRVVLDHFRGGIDRNGDILRV
;
A
#
# COMPACT_ATOMS: atom_id res chain seq x y z
N MET A 1 -10.12 33.00 31.79
CA MET A 1 -9.51 32.58 33.06
C MET A 1 -9.12 31.11 32.92
N ALA A 2 -7.82 30.81 32.88
CA ALA A 2 -7.34 29.42 32.85
C ALA A 2 -7.65 28.73 34.19
N PRO A 3 -7.99 27.43 34.23
CA PRO A 3 -8.37 26.80 35.47
C PRO A 3 -7.13 26.58 36.34
N VAL A 4 -7.02 27.42 37.37
CA VAL A 4 -5.95 27.46 38.38
C VAL A 4 -5.80 26.12 39.13
N GLY A 5 -6.76 25.20 39.02
CA GLY A 5 -6.71 23.85 39.60
C GLY A 5 -5.78 22.85 38.88
N LEU A 6 -5.35 23.12 37.65
CA LEU A 6 -4.50 22.18 36.89
C LEU A 6 -3.04 22.19 37.38
N LEU A 7 -2.50 23.38 37.65
CA LEU A 7 -1.17 23.59 38.22
C LEU A 7 -1.12 23.19 39.70
N ALA A 8 -2.19 23.45 40.45
CA ALA A 8 -2.30 23.04 41.84
C ALA A 8 -2.27 21.51 41.99
N ARG A 9 -3.00 20.76 41.15
CA ARG A 9 -2.98 19.28 41.16
C ARG A 9 -1.61 18.69 40.78
N LEU A 10 -0.91 19.31 39.83
CA LEU A 10 0.46 18.91 39.46
C LEU A 10 1.45 19.15 40.61
N ARG A 11 1.30 20.26 41.33
CA ARG A 11 2.12 20.58 42.51
C ARG A 11 1.87 19.57 43.63
N THR A 12 0.61 19.36 44.02
CA THR A 12 0.27 18.46 45.15
C THR A 12 0.60 16.98 44.93
N LEU A 13 0.72 16.50 43.69
CA LEU A 13 1.15 15.12 43.43
C LEU A 13 2.65 14.89 43.67
N TYR A 14 3.46 15.95 43.66
CA TYR A 14 4.93 15.86 43.67
C TYR A 14 5.61 16.68 44.77
N THR A 15 4.91 17.59 45.43
CA THR A 15 5.47 18.38 46.54
C THR A 15 4.93 17.87 47.87
N LYS A 16 5.60 16.87 48.43
CA LYS A 16 5.69 16.77 49.89
C LYS A 16 7.17 16.85 50.28
N ASN A 17 7.47 17.98 50.94
CA ASN A 17 8.64 18.29 51.77
C ASN A 17 9.95 18.72 51.08
N HIS A 18 10.54 19.78 51.63
CA HIS A 18 11.87 20.30 51.37
C HIS A 18 12.92 19.21 51.54
N ASP A 19 13.78 19.01 50.54
CA ASP A 19 15.08 18.31 50.64
C ASP A 19 15.91 18.61 49.37
N GLU A 20 17.21 18.35 49.36
CA GLU A 20 18.10 18.50 48.21
C GLU A 20 17.77 17.49 47.08
N PRO A 21 18.21 17.69 45.82
CA PRO A 21 18.07 16.69 44.76
C PRO A 21 18.91 15.45 45.06
N VAL A 22 18.35 14.25 44.86
CA VAL A 22 19.01 12.95 45.16
C VAL A 22 20.25 12.74 44.28
N ILE A 23 20.18 13.24 43.04
CA ILE A 23 21.27 13.25 42.08
C ILE A 23 21.33 14.60 41.36
N SER A 24 22.50 15.00 40.88
CA SER A 24 22.59 16.23 40.08
C SER A 24 22.00 16.03 38.68
N ILE A 25 21.58 17.12 38.02
CA ILE A 25 21.11 17.09 36.61
C ILE A 25 22.18 16.50 35.68
N ARG A 26 23.47 16.77 35.95
CA ARG A 26 24.59 16.22 35.17
C ARG A 26 24.71 14.70 35.36
N THR A 27 24.51 14.22 36.58
CA THR A 27 24.50 12.79 36.91
C THR A 27 23.31 12.09 36.25
N ALA A 28 22.12 12.69 36.26
CA ALA A 28 20.96 12.18 35.55
C ALA A 28 21.23 12.07 34.04
N ALA A 29 21.76 13.13 33.42
CA ALA A 29 22.13 13.12 32.01
C ALA A 29 23.18 12.05 31.66
N PHE A 30 24.20 11.87 32.51
CA PHE A 30 25.21 10.83 32.34
C PHE A 30 24.60 9.42 32.38
N PHE A 31 23.74 9.13 33.37
CA PHE A 31 23.05 7.85 33.43
C PHE A 31 22.07 7.65 32.27
N SER A 32 21.39 8.70 31.81
CA SER A 32 20.53 8.62 30.62
C SER A 32 21.31 8.25 29.35
N VAL A 33 22.51 8.80 29.17
CA VAL A 33 23.41 8.38 28.07
C VAL A 33 23.84 6.92 28.23
N LEU A 34 24.24 6.51 29.45
CA LEU A 34 24.66 5.13 29.71
C LEU A 34 23.53 4.13 29.43
N LEU A 35 22.31 4.43 29.87
CA LEU A 35 21.11 3.62 29.61
C LEU A 35 20.79 3.55 28.11
N THR A 36 20.95 4.66 27.39
CA THR A 36 20.77 4.69 25.93
C THR A 36 21.78 3.82 25.21
N LEU A 37 23.06 3.88 25.62
CA LEU A 37 24.11 3.01 25.09
C LEU A 37 23.86 1.54 25.44
N LEU A 38 23.44 1.25 26.68
CA LEU A 38 23.05 -0.09 27.12
C LEU A 38 21.90 -0.66 26.28
N TYR A 39 20.98 0.18 25.83
CA TYR A 39 19.88 -0.22 24.96
C TYR A 39 20.35 -0.54 23.52
N VAL A 40 21.25 0.27 22.96
CA VAL A 40 21.64 0.17 21.53
C VAL A 40 22.83 -0.77 21.28
N ALA A 41 23.83 -0.79 22.16
CA ALA A 41 25.07 -1.55 21.98
C ALA A 41 24.88 -3.05 21.72
N PRO A 42 23.92 -3.76 22.37
CA PRO A 42 23.70 -5.18 22.11
C PRO A 42 23.35 -5.52 20.66
N PHE A 43 22.87 -4.54 19.86
CA PHE A 43 22.62 -4.73 18.44
C PHE A 43 23.89 -4.83 17.58
N TYR A 44 25.06 -4.58 18.17
CA TYR A 44 26.35 -4.57 17.46
C TYR A 44 27.37 -5.57 18.01
N ILE A 45 27.13 -6.08 19.22
CA ILE A 45 28.09 -6.96 19.94
C ILE A 45 27.96 -8.43 19.50
N SER A 46 26.74 -8.92 19.26
CA SER A 46 26.53 -10.33 18.89
C SER A 46 26.44 -10.50 17.36
N PRO A 47 27.08 -11.53 16.77
CA PRO A 47 26.90 -11.87 15.35
C PRO A 47 25.44 -12.09 14.94
N THR A 48 24.59 -12.50 15.88
CA THR A 48 23.17 -12.79 15.62
C THR A 48 22.28 -11.55 15.59
N THR A 49 22.71 -10.44 16.20
CA THR A 49 21.99 -9.17 16.23
C THR A 49 22.60 -8.13 15.30
N ARG A 50 23.91 -8.25 15.03
CA ARG A 50 24.69 -7.35 14.19
C ARG A 50 24.12 -7.27 12.77
N PRO A 51 23.90 -6.06 12.24
CA PRO A 51 23.48 -5.88 10.86
C PRO A 51 24.53 -6.44 9.89
N SER A 52 24.10 -7.20 8.89
CA SER A 52 24.94 -7.67 7.79
C SER A 52 24.20 -7.53 6.45
N GLN A 53 24.94 -7.63 5.34
CA GLN A 53 24.34 -7.59 3.99
C GLN A 53 23.56 -8.86 3.65
N THR A 54 23.90 -9.98 4.29
CA THR A 54 23.37 -11.32 3.98
C THR A 54 22.23 -11.75 4.92
N LEU A 55 22.09 -11.11 6.09
CA LEU A 55 21.10 -11.47 7.10
C LEU A 55 20.08 -10.32 7.26
N SER A 56 18.86 -10.58 6.80
CA SER A 56 17.76 -9.62 6.92
C SER A 56 17.39 -9.35 8.37
N ARG A 57 17.22 -8.07 8.72
CA ARG A 57 16.71 -7.60 10.02
C ARG A 57 15.32 -8.16 10.35
N ASP A 58 14.53 -8.47 9.33
CA ASP A 58 13.16 -8.96 9.49
C ASP A 58 13.09 -10.50 9.60
N ALA A 59 14.24 -11.18 9.60
CA ALA A 59 14.28 -12.62 9.85
C ALA A 59 13.80 -12.96 11.28
N PRO A 60 12.92 -13.96 11.48
CA PRO A 60 12.42 -14.34 12.81
C PRO A 60 13.50 -14.68 13.84
N SER A 61 14.64 -15.24 13.42
CA SER A 61 15.79 -15.51 14.29
C SER A 61 16.44 -14.22 14.80
N VAL A 62 16.63 -13.23 13.93
CA VAL A 62 17.20 -11.92 14.27
C VAL A 62 16.26 -11.12 15.16
N ILE A 63 14.96 -11.12 14.85
CA ILE A 63 13.94 -10.46 15.68
C ILE A 63 13.95 -11.02 17.09
N ARG A 64 13.93 -12.36 17.24
CA ARG A 64 14.00 -13.00 18.56
C ARG A 64 15.29 -12.68 19.30
N ALA A 65 16.44 -12.72 18.63
CA ALA A 65 17.73 -12.41 19.23
C ALA A 65 17.81 -10.95 19.72
N ARG A 66 17.35 -10.01 18.88
CA ARG A 66 17.30 -8.58 19.23
C ARG A 66 16.35 -8.31 20.39
N ILE A 67 15.17 -8.94 20.40
CA ILE A 67 14.20 -8.77 21.48
C ILE A 67 14.76 -9.34 22.80
N ARG A 68 15.39 -10.52 22.79
CA ARG A 68 16.07 -11.05 23.98
C ARG A 68 17.16 -10.11 24.50
N ALA A 69 17.99 -9.60 23.60
CA ALA A 69 19.09 -8.70 23.96
C ALA A 69 18.58 -7.40 24.61
N VAL A 70 17.57 -6.78 24.00
CA VAL A 70 17.01 -5.53 24.52
C VAL A 70 16.19 -5.74 25.80
N SER A 71 15.49 -6.88 25.95
CA SER A 71 14.81 -7.22 27.21
C SER A 71 15.78 -7.37 28.37
N TRP A 72 16.98 -7.93 28.13
CA TRP A 72 18.05 -7.95 29.13
C TRP A 72 18.54 -6.56 29.49
N SER A 73 18.78 -5.69 28.50
CA SER A 73 19.14 -4.29 28.73
C SER A 73 18.09 -3.53 29.54
N CYS A 74 16.80 -3.71 29.22
CA CYS A 74 15.70 -3.14 29.98
C CYS A 74 15.68 -3.64 31.42
N SER A 75 15.83 -4.96 31.63
CA SER A 75 15.84 -5.54 32.98
C SER A 75 17.00 -5.00 33.82
N LEU A 76 18.21 -4.95 33.25
CA LEU A 76 19.38 -4.40 33.92
C LEU A 76 19.24 -2.91 34.22
N GLY A 77 18.79 -2.12 33.23
CA GLY A 77 18.57 -0.68 33.39
C GLY A 77 17.52 -0.36 34.44
N THR A 78 16.39 -1.08 34.42
CA THR A 78 15.33 -0.95 35.43
C THR A 78 15.84 -1.33 36.81
N LEU A 79 16.59 -2.43 36.98
CA LEU A 79 17.15 -2.81 38.28
C LEU A 79 18.13 -1.76 38.80
N ALA A 80 18.97 -1.17 37.93
CA ALA A 80 19.89 -0.11 38.32
C ALA A 80 19.15 1.16 38.79
N VAL A 81 18.09 1.57 38.07
CA VAL A 81 17.28 2.74 38.46
C VAL A 81 16.47 2.45 39.73
N LEU A 82 15.90 1.25 39.85
CA LEU A 82 15.17 0.83 41.06
C LEU A 82 16.10 0.82 42.28
N TRP A 83 17.30 0.27 42.15
CA TRP A 83 18.33 0.31 43.18
C TRP A 83 18.67 1.75 43.56
N LEU A 84 18.84 2.64 42.58
CA LEU A 84 19.10 4.07 42.85
C LEU A 84 17.94 4.71 43.64
N ILE A 85 16.69 4.46 43.25
CA ILE A 85 15.52 4.98 43.94
C ILE A 85 15.46 4.46 45.39
N VAL A 86 15.62 3.16 45.62
CA VAL A 86 15.50 2.57 46.96
C VAL A 86 16.70 2.94 47.85
N ALA A 87 17.92 2.86 47.31
CA ALA A 87 19.15 3.02 48.09
C ALA A 87 19.55 4.49 48.31
N LYS A 88 19.30 5.39 47.34
CA LYS A 88 19.69 6.80 47.43
C LYS A 88 18.55 7.76 47.79
N ASN A 89 17.31 7.45 47.42
CA ASN A 89 16.15 8.29 47.77
C ASN A 89 15.44 7.81 49.05
N HIS A 90 15.95 6.76 49.73
CA HIS A 90 15.32 6.11 50.89
C HIS A 90 13.83 5.78 50.68
N ALA A 91 13.43 5.56 49.43
CA ALA A 91 12.04 5.36 49.06
C ALA A 91 11.60 3.92 49.30
N SER A 92 10.36 3.75 49.74
CA SER A 92 9.74 2.43 49.84
C SER A 92 9.49 1.81 48.46
N ILE A 93 9.41 0.47 48.38
CA ILE A 93 9.13 -0.25 47.11
C ILE A 93 7.87 0.27 46.40
N PRO A 94 6.74 0.59 47.08
CA PRO A 94 5.56 1.17 46.43
C PRO A 94 5.80 2.57 45.85
N GLU A 95 6.62 3.40 46.50
CA GLU A 95 6.99 4.73 45.99
C GLU A 95 7.89 4.61 44.76
N ALA A 96 8.82 3.65 44.77
CA ALA A 96 9.64 3.35 43.61
C ALA A 96 8.78 2.84 42.43
N ALA A 97 7.84 1.92 42.68
CA ALA A 97 6.90 1.45 41.68
C ALA A 97 6.02 2.58 41.11
N ARG A 98 5.69 3.59 41.92
CA ARG A 98 4.98 4.80 41.47
C ARG A 98 5.85 5.68 40.57
N LEU A 99 7.12 5.89 40.92
CA LEU A 99 8.05 6.66 40.10
C LEU A 99 8.32 5.99 38.75
N LEU A 100 8.45 4.65 38.73
CA LEU A 100 8.61 3.85 37.52
C LEU A 100 7.30 3.72 36.70
N GLY A 101 6.18 4.20 37.23
CA GLY A 101 4.87 4.17 36.59
C GLY A 101 4.23 2.79 36.49
N TRP A 102 4.63 1.87 37.36
CA TRP A 102 4.11 0.50 37.42
C TRP A 102 2.86 0.39 38.28
N TRP A 103 2.76 1.21 39.32
CA TRP A 103 1.66 1.16 40.28
C TRP A 103 1.30 2.55 40.85
N PRO A 104 0.02 2.89 41.05
CA PRO A 104 -1.18 2.12 40.69
C PRO A 104 -1.52 2.20 39.20
N ILE A 105 -2.16 1.15 38.68
CA ILE A 105 -2.70 1.17 37.32
C ILE A 105 -4.08 1.82 37.35
N ASN A 106 -4.20 3.01 36.77
CA ASN A 106 -5.46 3.72 36.64
C ASN A 106 -6.00 3.59 35.20
N LEU A 107 -7.06 2.80 35.03
CA LEU A 107 -7.71 2.61 33.72
C LEU A 107 -8.21 3.93 33.12
N TRP A 108 -8.63 4.87 33.97
CA TRP A 108 -9.10 6.16 33.52
C TRP A 108 -8.00 7.00 32.85
N ASP A 109 -6.78 6.93 33.37
CA ASP A 109 -5.64 7.63 32.79
C ASP A 109 -5.18 6.97 31.48
N ILE A 110 -5.32 5.65 31.37
CA ILE A 110 -5.12 4.90 30.11
C ILE A 110 -6.14 5.35 29.05
N CYS A 111 -7.44 5.38 29.40
CA CYS A 111 -8.49 5.82 28.49
C CYS A 111 -8.29 7.28 28.04
N ARG A 112 -7.89 8.17 28.96
CA ARG A 112 -7.59 9.58 28.62
C ARG A 112 -6.38 9.72 27.70
N ALA A 113 -5.31 8.97 27.96
CA ALA A 113 -4.13 8.97 27.11
C ALA A 113 -4.48 8.52 25.69
N LEU A 114 -5.16 7.37 25.56
CA LEU A 114 -5.62 6.83 24.28
C LEU A 114 -6.60 7.75 23.57
N LEU A 115 -7.54 8.38 24.29
CA LEU A 115 -8.45 9.37 23.70
C LEU A 115 -7.70 10.58 23.16
N LEU A 116 -6.72 11.11 23.91
CA LEU A 116 -5.90 12.20 23.43
C LEU A 116 -5.07 11.80 22.20
N THR A 117 -4.53 10.58 22.18
CA THR A 117 -3.81 10.04 21.02
C THR A 117 -4.76 9.90 19.83
N ALA A 118 -5.96 9.36 20.03
CA ALA A 118 -6.97 9.25 18.99
C ALA A 118 -7.37 10.62 18.43
N ILE A 119 -7.48 11.65 19.27
CA ILE A 119 -7.73 13.03 18.82
C ILE A 119 -6.58 13.52 17.92
N LEU A 120 -5.32 13.31 18.32
CA LEU A 120 -4.15 13.67 17.52
C LEU A 120 -4.14 12.96 16.15
N PHE A 121 -4.64 11.72 16.12
CA PHE A 121 -4.76 10.89 14.92
C PHE A 121 -6.16 10.91 14.30
N THR A 122 -6.98 11.93 14.59
CA THR A 122 -8.36 12.01 14.05
C THR A 122 -8.36 11.95 12.52
N GLY A 123 -7.37 12.55 11.85
CA GLY A 123 -7.23 12.48 10.40
C GLY A 123 -7.10 11.04 9.88
N PRO A 124 -6.02 10.30 10.25
CA PRO A 124 -5.87 8.89 9.87
C PRO A 124 -7.01 7.99 10.34
N LEU A 125 -7.60 8.24 11.52
CA LEU A 125 -8.75 7.48 12.02
C LEU A 125 -10.01 7.74 11.21
N PHE A 126 -10.23 8.98 10.77
CA PHE A 126 -11.34 9.34 9.90
C PHE A 126 -11.15 8.73 8.51
N GLU A 127 -9.93 8.82 7.95
CA GLU A 127 -9.57 8.21 6.66
C GLU A 127 -9.85 6.70 6.69
N ARG A 128 -9.25 5.97 7.63
CA ARG A 128 -9.40 4.50 7.69
C ARG A 128 -10.77 4.05 8.19
N GLY A 129 -11.25 4.67 9.27
CA GLY A 129 -12.49 4.27 9.92
C GLY A 129 -13.72 4.64 9.09
N ILE A 130 -13.79 5.89 8.64
CA ILE A 130 -15.00 6.45 8.00
C ILE A 130 -14.88 6.46 6.48
N ALA A 131 -13.76 6.92 5.90
CA ALA A 131 -13.62 7.03 4.45
C ALA A 131 -13.37 5.68 3.75
N GLU A 132 -12.59 4.79 4.37
CA GLU A 132 -12.31 3.42 3.89
C GLU A 132 -13.25 2.37 4.51
N GLY A 133 -14.05 2.75 5.52
CA GLY A 133 -15.07 1.89 6.11
C GLY A 133 -14.58 0.82 7.09
N GLU A 134 -13.32 0.89 7.55
CA GLU A 134 -12.70 -0.12 8.43
C GLU A 134 -13.27 -0.14 9.87
N TRP A 135 -14.09 0.86 10.27
CA TRP A 135 -14.59 0.98 11.65
C TRP A 135 -15.38 -0.25 12.13
N LYS A 136 -16.06 -0.95 11.21
CA LYS A 136 -16.85 -2.16 11.51
C LYS A 136 -15.96 -3.35 11.87
N ASP A 137 -14.74 -3.40 11.33
CA ASP A 137 -13.78 -4.48 11.59
C ASP A 137 -13.01 -4.24 12.89
N TRP A 138 -12.79 -2.99 13.28
CA TRP A 138 -12.20 -2.64 14.57
C TRP A 138 -13.06 -3.14 15.74
N LEU A 139 -14.39 -3.03 15.61
CA LEU A 139 -15.35 -3.53 16.60
C LEU A 139 -15.39 -5.06 16.71
N LYS A 140 -15.02 -5.78 15.63
CA LYS A 140 -15.01 -7.26 15.59
C LYS A 140 -13.69 -7.87 16.08
N GLY A 141 -12.64 -7.07 16.32
CA GLY A 141 -11.38 -7.51 16.95
C GLY A 141 -10.49 -8.47 16.13
N GLY A 142 -10.97 -9.05 15.02
CA GLY A 142 -10.28 -10.11 14.28
C GLY A 142 -8.91 -9.73 13.70
N ARG A 143 -8.74 -8.50 13.18
CA ARG A 143 -7.48 -8.03 12.56
C ARG A 143 -6.34 -7.79 13.56
N ILE A 144 -6.65 -7.52 14.84
CA ILE A 144 -5.63 -7.32 15.88
C ILE A 144 -4.92 -8.66 16.15
N SER A 145 -5.65 -9.77 16.13
CA SER A 145 -5.10 -11.12 16.29
C SER A 145 -4.20 -11.52 15.11
N GLU A 146 -4.65 -11.30 13.87
CA GLU A 146 -3.89 -11.63 12.65
C GLU A 146 -2.58 -10.83 12.54
N THR A 147 -2.62 -9.55 12.89
CA THR A 147 -1.44 -8.65 12.86
C THR A 147 -0.38 -9.05 13.90
N LEU A 148 -0.77 -9.70 15.00
CA LEU A 148 0.13 -10.09 16.09
C LEU A 148 0.72 -11.51 15.95
N HIS A 149 0.20 -12.34 15.03
CA HIS A 149 0.69 -13.72 14.83
C HIS A 149 2.11 -13.79 14.22
N GLY A 150 2.53 -12.77 13.48
CA GLY A 150 3.88 -12.70 12.89
C GLY A 150 4.90 -12.03 13.82
N TRP A 151 6.16 -12.50 13.79
CA TRP A 151 7.27 -11.91 14.55
C TRP A 151 7.50 -10.42 14.25
N ILE A 152 7.23 -9.98 13.01
CA ILE A 152 7.34 -8.58 12.60
C ILE A 152 6.26 -7.73 13.27
N GLY A 153 5.01 -8.20 13.28
CA GLY A 153 3.89 -7.52 13.93
C GLY A 153 4.05 -7.48 15.44
N TRP A 154 4.40 -8.62 16.06
CA TRP A 154 4.71 -8.67 17.48
C TRP A 154 5.85 -7.72 17.89
N ARG A 155 6.92 -7.63 17.07
CA ARG A 155 7.99 -6.65 17.27
C ARG A 155 7.45 -5.22 17.21
N ASN A 156 6.67 -4.87 16.19
CA ASN A 156 6.25 -3.49 15.93
C ASN A 156 5.18 -2.97 16.91
N TYR A 157 4.27 -3.85 17.37
CA TYR A 157 3.10 -3.45 18.15
C TYR A 157 3.16 -3.84 19.63
N VAL A 158 4.08 -4.72 20.01
CA VAL A 158 4.18 -5.21 21.39
C VAL A 158 5.60 -5.03 21.92
N ALA A 159 6.56 -5.78 21.39
CA ALA A 159 7.89 -5.83 21.99
C ALA A 159 8.62 -4.47 21.92
N GLY A 160 8.62 -3.80 20.76
CA GLY A 160 9.21 -2.48 20.56
C GLY A 160 8.62 -1.43 21.50
N PRO A 161 7.29 -1.17 21.46
CA PRO A 161 6.64 -0.24 22.38
C PRO A 161 6.94 -0.54 23.86
N ILE A 162 6.90 -1.80 24.28
CA ILE A 162 7.20 -2.18 25.67
C ILE A 162 8.64 -1.84 26.03
N THR A 163 9.62 -2.29 25.24
CA THR A 163 11.04 -2.13 25.59
C THR A 163 11.49 -0.67 25.51
N GLU A 164 10.98 0.07 24.52
CA GLU A 164 11.28 1.49 24.35
C GLU A 164 10.68 2.33 25.49
N GLU A 165 9.42 2.12 25.85
CA GLU A 165 8.81 2.89 26.95
C GLU A 165 9.40 2.51 28.32
N ILE A 166 9.78 1.24 28.54
CA ILE A 166 10.51 0.85 29.76
C ILE A 166 11.83 1.64 29.86
N MET A 167 12.64 1.64 28.80
CA MET A 167 13.95 2.28 28.87
C MET A 167 13.83 3.81 28.94
N PHE A 168 13.08 4.41 28.02
CA PHE A 168 13.11 5.86 27.82
C PHE A 168 12.12 6.61 28.70
N ARG A 169 11.07 5.96 29.24
CA ARG A 169 10.10 6.60 30.14
C ARG A 169 10.22 6.02 31.54
N SER A 170 10.11 4.71 31.72
CA SER A 170 10.16 4.10 33.07
C SER A 170 11.54 4.19 33.73
N ALA A 171 12.65 4.17 32.97
CA ALA A 171 13.99 4.29 33.54
C ALA A 171 14.55 5.72 33.47
N ILE A 172 14.58 6.34 32.28
CA ILE A 172 15.23 7.66 32.09
C ILE A 172 14.46 8.81 32.76
N VAL A 173 13.12 8.90 32.63
CA VAL A 173 12.36 10.03 33.18
C VAL A 173 12.48 10.12 34.72
N PRO A 174 12.40 9.01 35.49
CA PRO A 174 12.63 9.04 36.93
C PRO A 174 13.99 9.58 37.35
N LEU A 175 15.07 9.37 36.58
CA LEU A 175 16.37 9.97 36.89
C LEU A 175 16.31 11.49 36.90
N HIS A 176 15.62 12.08 35.91
CA HIS A 176 15.44 13.52 35.85
C HIS A 176 14.49 14.04 36.94
N LEU A 177 13.47 13.24 37.32
CA LEU A 177 12.60 13.57 38.46
C LEU A 177 13.37 13.54 39.79
N LEU A 178 14.25 12.57 40.01
CA LEU A 178 15.14 12.51 41.18
C LEU A 178 16.14 13.67 41.22
N ALA A 179 16.52 14.18 40.06
CA ALA A 179 17.34 15.40 39.92
C ALA A 179 16.55 16.70 40.15
N LYS A 180 15.23 16.60 40.41
CA LYS A 180 14.31 17.73 40.57
C LYS A 180 14.30 18.67 39.36
N ASP A 181 14.52 18.08 38.18
CA ASP A 181 14.43 18.79 36.92
C ASP A 181 12.98 19.23 36.67
N THR A 182 12.78 20.36 36.00
CA THR A 182 11.45 20.90 35.79
C THR A 182 10.67 20.03 34.79
N PRO A 183 9.38 19.75 35.00
CA PRO A 183 8.61 18.89 34.09
C PRO A 183 8.66 19.33 32.62
N GLY A 184 8.67 20.65 32.37
CA GLY A 184 8.83 21.19 31.02
C GLY A 184 10.18 20.83 30.40
N HIS A 185 11.27 21.00 31.13
CA HIS A 185 12.60 20.63 30.66
C HIS A 185 12.72 19.11 30.40
N ILE A 186 12.17 18.27 31.29
CA ILE A 186 12.12 16.82 31.10
C ILE A 186 11.41 16.44 29.80
N VAL A 187 10.25 17.06 29.51
CA VAL A 187 9.47 16.81 28.28
C VAL A 187 10.29 17.08 27.03
N PHE A 188 11.12 18.13 27.01
CA PHE A 188 11.88 18.50 25.80
C PHE A 188 13.25 17.83 25.70
N VAL A 189 13.90 17.50 26.83
CA VAL A 189 15.28 16.98 26.87
C VAL A 189 15.35 15.47 26.91
N ALA A 190 14.58 14.79 27.77
CA ALA A 190 14.67 13.33 27.89
C ALA A 190 14.39 12.59 26.55
N PRO A 191 13.44 13.05 25.71
CA PRO A 191 13.23 12.49 24.37
C PRO A 191 14.39 12.60 23.39
N LEU A 192 15.36 13.49 23.61
CA LEU A 192 16.54 13.57 22.74
C LEU A 192 17.38 12.29 22.82
N TYR A 193 17.46 11.65 24.00
CA TYR A 193 18.12 10.35 24.16
C TYR A 193 17.45 9.26 23.30
N PHE A 194 16.11 9.26 23.26
CA PHE A 194 15.32 8.37 22.43
C PHE A 194 15.54 8.63 20.93
N GLY A 195 15.57 9.90 20.51
CA GLY A 195 15.88 10.28 19.13
C GLY A 195 17.29 9.86 18.72
N ILE A 196 18.30 10.13 19.55
CA ILE A 196 19.71 9.76 19.30
C ILE A 196 19.85 8.24 19.16
N ALA A 197 19.15 7.47 19.99
CA ALA A 197 19.17 6.01 19.91
C ALA A 197 18.84 5.50 18.50
N HIS A 198 17.95 6.17 17.78
CA HIS A 198 17.52 5.81 16.42
C HIS A 198 18.51 6.20 15.31
N VAL A 199 19.50 7.06 15.58
CA VAL A 199 20.53 7.44 14.59
C VAL A 199 21.33 6.22 14.13
N HIS A 200 21.43 5.19 14.96
CA HIS A 200 22.10 3.94 14.62
C HIS A 200 21.50 3.24 13.37
N HIS A 201 20.23 3.52 13.03
CA HIS A 201 19.62 3.02 11.80
C HIS A 201 20.22 3.62 10.53
N PHE A 202 20.90 4.78 10.59
CA PHE A 202 21.67 5.29 9.47
C PHE A 202 22.72 4.28 9.02
N TYR A 203 23.47 3.73 9.97
CA TYR A 203 24.49 2.72 9.71
C TYR A 203 23.86 1.43 9.17
N GLU A 204 22.79 0.93 9.80
CA GLU A 204 22.07 -0.26 9.31
C GLU A 204 21.56 -0.06 7.87
N PHE A 205 21.04 1.13 7.56
CA PHE A 205 20.51 1.46 6.25
C PHE A 205 21.63 1.56 5.19
N ARG A 206 22.76 2.20 5.52
CA ARG A 206 23.91 2.30 4.62
C ARG A 206 24.54 0.94 4.33
N LEU A 207 24.57 0.04 5.30
CA LEU A 207 25.06 -1.32 5.10
C LEU A 207 24.17 -2.13 4.15
N THR A 208 22.85 -2.04 4.33
CA THR A 208 21.86 -2.83 3.56
C THR A 208 21.53 -2.23 2.20
N HIS A 209 21.80 -0.94 1.98
CA HIS A 209 21.51 -0.22 0.74
C HIS A 209 22.74 0.59 0.27
N PRO A 210 23.82 -0.08 -0.17
CA PRO A 210 25.08 0.57 -0.54
C PRO A 210 24.92 1.61 -1.66
N ASP A 211 24.03 1.33 -2.62
CA ASP A 211 23.80 2.14 -3.83
C ASP A 211 22.94 3.40 -3.59
N THR A 212 22.38 3.57 -2.39
CA THR A 212 21.60 4.79 -2.07
C THR A 212 22.54 5.94 -1.74
N SER A 213 22.28 7.14 -2.28
CA SER A 213 23.12 8.30 -2.00
C SER A 213 23.20 8.60 -0.48
N ILE A 214 24.39 8.99 -0.02
CA ILE A 214 24.63 9.34 1.39
C ILE A 214 23.67 10.44 1.84
N LEU A 215 23.38 11.41 0.96
CA LEU A 215 22.45 12.50 1.25
C LEU A 215 21.02 11.99 1.52
N ALA A 216 20.53 11.00 0.76
CA ALA A 216 19.21 10.42 0.99
C ALA A 216 19.16 9.58 2.28
N ALA A 217 20.23 8.83 2.58
CA ALA A 217 20.35 8.11 3.84
C ALA A 217 20.40 9.07 5.05
N LEU A 218 21.12 10.19 4.91
CA LEU A 218 21.21 11.24 5.92
C LEU A 218 19.86 11.91 6.13
N PHE A 219 19.17 12.29 5.06
CA PHE A 219 17.82 12.88 5.14
C PHE A 219 16.84 11.95 5.86
N ARG A 220 16.87 10.65 5.55
CA ARG A 220 16.08 9.63 6.26
C ARG A 220 16.39 9.61 7.76
N SER A 221 17.67 9.62 8.13
CA SER A 221 18.09 9.60 9.54
C SER A 221 17.69 10.88 10.28
N VAL A 222 17.83 12.05 9.64
CA VAL A 222 17.43 13.35 10.21
C VAL A 222 15.92 13.40 10.42
N PHE A 223 15.14 12.95 9.43
CA PHE A 223 13.69 12.86 9.57
C PHE A 223 13.28 11.89 10.69
N GLN A 224 13.90 10.71 10.75
CA GLN A 224 13.64 9.73 11.79
C GLN A 224 13.98 10.28 13.18
N PHE A 225 15.14 10.92 13.35
CA PHE A 225 15.54 11.60 14.59
C PHE A 225 14.52 12.68 15.00
N GLY A 226 14.14 13.56 14.08
CA GLY A 226 13.20 14.64 14.35
C GLY A 226 11.82 14.14 14.76
N TYR A 227 11.26 13.19 14.00
CA TYR A 227 9.93 12.64 14.27
C TYR A 227 9.89 11.84 15.58
N THR A 228 10.89 10.98 15.83
CA THR A 228 10.97 10.21 17.08
C THR A 228 11.15 11.11 18.30
N THR A 229 11.86 12.23 18.17
CA THR A 229 11.99 13.25 19.22
C THR A 229 10.64 13.90 19.54
N ILE A 230 9.88 14.32 18.51
CA ILE A 230 8.53 14.91 18.69
C ILE A 230 7.57 13.90 19.33
N PHE A 231 7.58 12.65 18.86
CA PHE A 231 6.81 11.58 19.48
C PHE A 231 7.21 11.39 20.96
N GLY A 232 8.51 11.40 21.25
CA GLY A 232 9.00 11.31 22.62
C GLY A 232 8.56 12.49 23.50
N TRP A 233 8.46 13.72 22.98
CA TRP A 233 7.88 14.86 23.72
C TRP A 233 6.45 14.55 24.16
N TYR A 234 5.65 14.02 23.23
CA TYR A 234 4.27 13.62 23.51
C TYR A 234 4.18 12.49 24.54
N ALA A 235 4.97 11.43 24.38
CA ALA A 235 4.97 10.28 25.28
C ALA A 235 5.48 10.64 26.69
N THR A 236 6.52 11.45 26.80
CA THR A 236 7.01 11.96 28.10
C THR A 236 5.98 12.89 28.75
N PHE A 237 5.29 13.72 27.98
CA PHE A 237 4.17 14.51 28.49
C PHE A 237 3.06 13.61 29.04
N LEU A 238 2.63 12.58 28.30
CA LEU A 238 1.65 11.61 28.78
C LEU A 238 2.12 10.90 30.06
N TYR A 239 3.38 10.46 30.10
CA TYR A 239 3.96 9.77 31.25
C TYR A 239 3.93 10.66 32.51
N LEU A 240 4.39 11.91 32.41
CA LEU A 240 4.40 12.84 33.56
C LEU A 240 2.99 13.23 34.02
N ARG A 241 1.99 13.20 33.12
CA ARG A 241 0.60 13.56 33.43
C ARG A 241 -0.20 12.42 34.02
N THR A 242 0.11 11.19 33.62
CA THR A 242 -0.63 9.98 34.03
C THR A 242 0.09 9.16 35.09
N GLY A 243 1.42 9.25 35.17
CA GLY A 243 2.26 8.38 35.99
C GLY A 243 2.12 6.91 35.61
N SER A 244 1.71 6.59 34.38
CA SER A 244 1.39 5.23 33.96
C SER A 244 2.25 4.79 32.78
N LEU A 245 3.09 3.78 33.02
CA LEU A 245 3.86 3.13 31.96
C LEU A 245 2.94 2.41 30.97
N LEU A 246 1.90 1.74 31.47
CA LEU A 246 0.95 1.03 30.60
C LEU A 246 0.20 2.00 29.66
N ALA A 247 -0.17 3.19 30.14
CA ALA A 247 -0.82 4.19 29.30
C ALA A 247 0.06 4.62 28.12
N VAL A 248 1.36 4.86 28.35
CA VAL A 248 2.29 5.26 27.27
C VAL A 248 2.66 4.10 26.35
N ILE A 249 2.77 2.86 26.85
CA ILE A 249 2.97 1.67 26.00
C ILE A 249 1.80 1.50 25.03
N LEU A 250 0.57 1.62 25.52
CA LEU A 250 -0.62 1.48 24.69
C LEU A 250 -0.76 2.64 23.70
N ALA A 251 -0.47 3.88 24.13
CA ALA A 251 -0.43 5.03 23.23
C ALA A 251 0.64 4.89 22.14
N HIS A 252 1.83 4.39 22.47
CA HIS A 252 2.89 4.09 21.51
C HIS A 252 2.44 3.01 20.52
N SER A 253 1.92 1.89 21.02
CA SER A 253 1.39 0.80 20.18
C SER A 253 0.32 1.30 19.22
N PHE A 254 -0.55 2.20 19.69
CA PHE A 254 -1.57 2.87 18.87
C PHE A 254 -0.96 3.79 17.81
N CYS A 255 0.05 4.60 18.16
CA CYS A 255 0.78 5.41 17.18
C CYS A 255 1.45 4.55 16.09
N ASN A 256 2.05 3.42 16.47
CA ASN A 256 2.65 2.48 15.50
C ASN A 256 1.59 1.87 14.58
N TRP A 257 0.37 1.67 15.08
CA TRP A 257 -0.76 1.20 14.29
C TRP A 257 -1.30 2.25 13.33
N CYS A 258 -1.44 3.51 13.78
CA CYS A 258 -1.87 4.61 12.92
C CYS A 258 -0.80 4.99 11.86
N GLY A 259 0.48 4.83 12.17
CA GLY A 259 1.59 5.23 11.31
C GLY A 259 1.75 6.75 11.22
N LEU A 260 2.53 7.23 10.25
CA LEU A 260 2.75 8.66 10.04
C LEU A 260 1.48 9.33 9.47
N PRO A 261 0.99 10.43 10.05
CA PRO A 261 -0.13 11.16 9.49
C PRO A 261 0.24 11.71 8.11
N ARG A 262 -0.65 11.53 7.13
CA ARG A 262 -0.52 12.15 5.82
C ARG A 262 -0.75 13.66 5.97
N LEU A 263 0.32 14.45 5.83
CA LEU A 263 0.26 15.92 5.96
C LEU A 263 -0.24 16.62 4.68
N TRP A 264 -0.41 15.88 3.60
CA TRP A 264 -0.94 16.37 2.33
C TRP A 264 -1.67 15.24 1.59
N GLY A 265 -2.68 15.59 0.80
CA GLY A 265 -3.55 14.63 0.09
C GLY A 265 -5.03 14.92 0.37
N ARG A 266 -5.91 14.65 -0.61
CA ARG A 266 -7.36 14.82 -0.45
C ARG A 266 -7.95 13.58 0.22
N VAL A 267 -8.69 13.76 1.31
CA VAL A 267 -9.50 12.70 1.92
C VAL A 267 -10.81 12.61 1.12
N GLU A 268 -10.89 11.64 0.21
CA GLU A 268 -12.11 11.34 -0.54
C GLU A 268 -12.81 10.14 0.11
N ALA A 269 -14.09 10.25 0.41
CA ALA A 269 -14.91 9.06 0.64
C ALA A 269 -14.95 8.30 -0.69
N GLY A 270 -14.50 7.04 -0.67
CA GLY A 270 -14.13 6.24 -1.84
C GLY A 270 -14.86 6.55 -3.15
N VAL A 271 -14.29 7.46 -3.93
CA VAL A 271 -14.26 7.30 -5.38
C VAL A 271 -12.98 6.51 -5.63
N PRO A 272 -13.05 5.35 -6.30
CA PRO A 272 -11.88 4.54 -6.53
C PRO A 272 -11.03 5.18 -7.64
N ILE A 273 -10.23 6.17 -7.27
CA ILE A 273 -9.11 6.65 -8.10
C ILE A 273 -7.96 5.66 -7.89
N GLY A 274 -7.30 5.29 -8.99
CA GLY A 274 -6.42 4.12 -9.09
C GLY A 274 -5.16 4.11 -8.21
N PRO A 275 -4.34 3.06 -8.34
CA PRO A 275 -3.29 2.75 -7.38
C PRO A 275 -2.15 3.80 -7.39
N PRO A 276 -1.55 4.10 -6.23
CA PRO A 276 -0.32 4.88 -6.18
C PRO A 276 0.84 4.08 -6.81
N LEU A 277 1.67 4.79 -7.59
CA LEU A 277 2.94 4.30 -8.14
C LEU A 277 3.79 3.59 -7.07
N GLY A 278 4.17 2.35 -7.38
CA GLY A 278 4.66 1.37 -6.43
C GLY A 278 5.95 1.73 -5.69
N LYS A 279 6.00 1.30 -4.43
CA LYS A 279 7.19 0.72 -3.81
C LYS A 279 6.76 -0.67 -3.32
N GLY A 280 7.28 -1.71 -3.97
CA GLY A 280 6.85 -3.07 -3.70
C GLY A 280 7.23 -3.56 -2.31
N LYS A 281 6.29 -4.20 -1.61
CA LYS A 281 6.43 -5.51 -0.96
C LYS A 281 5.05 -6.01 -0.51
N GLU A 282 4.91 -7.32 -0.46
CA GLU A 282 3.70 -8.11 -0.16
C GLU A 282 3.08 -7.80 1.22
N ASP A 283 1.74 -7.85 1.29
CA ASP A 283 0.98 -8.85 2.06
C ASP A 283 -0.50 -8.44 2.14
N SER A 284 -1.37 -9.43 2.01
CA SER A 284 -2.84 -9.36 2.12
C SER A 284 -3.26 -9.75 3.54
N ASP A 285 -4.21 -9.07 4.21
CA ASP A 285 -5.65 -9.28 4.03
C ASP A 285 -6.54 -8.24 4.74
N GLY A 286 -7.81 -8.16 4.29
CA GLY A 286 -8.87 -7.44 5.00
C GLY A 286 -10.10 -7.07 4.16
N LYS A 287 -11.06 -8.01 4.09
CA LYS A 287 -12.53 -7.89 4.15
C LYS A 287 -13.19 -6.58 3.66
N ASN A 288 -13.97 -6.67 2.58
CA ASN A 288 -14.91 -5.64 2.13
C ASN A 288 -16.31 -5.85 2.71
N ALA A 289 -16.81 -4.82 3.39
CA ALA A 289 -18.23 -4.61 3.68
C ALA A 289 -18.84 -3.73 2.58
N TYR A 290 -19.89 -4.23 1.93
CA TYR A 290 -20.67 -3.48 0.94
C TYR A 290 -21.40 -2.28 1.59
N ALA A 291 -21.25 -1.08 1.02
CA ALA A 291 -22.12 0.07 1.29
C ALA A 291 -22.37 0.86 -0.01
N ALA A 292 -23.65 0.93 -0.40
CA ALA A 292 -24.14 1.61 -1.60
C ALA A 292 -24.18 3.14 -1.42
N TYR A 293 -23.99 3.83 -2.55
CA TYR A 293 -23.92 5.28 -2.69
C TYR A 293 -25.18 6.05 -2.28
N GLY A 294 -24.99 7.15 -1.57
CA GLY A 294 -25.93 8.28 -1.49
C GLY A 294 -25.21 9.57 -1.85
N LYS A 295 -25.67 10.27 -2.89
CA LYS A 295 -25.28 11.64 -3.25
C LYS A 295 -25.42 12.55 -2.01
N LEU A 296 -24.36 13.26 -1.64
CA LEU A 296 -24.44 14.45 -0.79
C LEU A 296 -23.82 15.63 -1.56
N GLY A 297 -24.61 16.71 -1.63
CA GLY A 297 -24.38 17.85 -2.51
C GLY A 297 -23.28 18.80 -2.06
N LEU A 298 -22.98 19.75 -2.96
CA LEU A 298 -22.05 20.84 -2.76
C LEU A 298 -22.31 21.57 -1.44
N GLY A 299 -21.34 21.46 -0.53
CA GLY A 299 -21.26 22.24 0.69
C GLY A 299 -20.22 21.59 1.59
N TRP A 300 -19.38 22.41 2.23
CA TRP A 300 -18.37 22.00 3.23
C TRP A 300 -16.99 21.66 2.66
N THR A 301 -16.34 22.71 2.19
CA THR A 301 -14.88 22.87 2.33
C THR A 301 -14.63 23.93 3.42
N VAL A 302 -13.51 23.76 4.11
CA VAL A 302 -12.79 24.68 5.02
C VAL A 302 -13.01 24.47 6.52
N GLY A 303 -11.93 24.04 7.18
CA GLY A 303 -11.75 24.07 8.63
C GLY A 303 -10.30 24.39 9.00
N GLY A 304 -9.80 25.54 8.54
CA GLY A 304 -8.55 26.16 8.97
C GLY A 304 -8.80 27.54 9.56
N CYS A 305 -8.54 27.66 10.86
CA CYS A 305 -8.34 28.84 11.72
C CYS A 305 -8.68 30.26 11.19
N GLY A 306 -9.61 30.94 11.87
CA GLY A 306 -9.78 32.39 11.78
C GLY A 306 -10.85 32.89 12.74
N LYS A 307 -10.44 33.65 13.76
CA LYS A 307 -11.32 34.31 14.74
C LYS A 307 -12.20 35.35 14.05
N THR A 308 -13.51 35.35 14.32
CA THR A 308 -14.35 36.55 14.49
C THR A 308 -15.66 36.18 15.20
N THR A 309 -16.21 37.16 15.89
CA THR A 309 -17.16 37.10 17.00
C THR A 309 -18.65 37.19 16.60
N THR A 310 -19.48 36.37 17.27
CA THR A 310 -20.91 36.57 17.69
C THR A 310 -22.06 36.74 16.66
N PRO A 311 -23.36 36.55 17.05
CA PRO A 311 -23.93 35.78 18.16
C PRO A 311 -25.08 34.80 17.75
N ALA A 312 -25.50 34.01 18.73
CA ALA A 312 -26.52 32.96 18.73
C ALA A 312 -27.89 33.28 18.08
N ARG A 313 -28.53 32.24 17.49
CA ARG A 313 -29.99 32.05 17.54
C ARG A 313 -30.42 30.58 17.51
N PHE A 314 -31.11 30.24 18.60
CA PHE A 314 -32.29 29.37 18.76
C PHE A 314 -32.30 27.91 18.27
N PHE A 315 -32.37 27.04 19.28
CA PHE A 315 -32.95 25.70 19.23
C PHE A 315 -34.29 25.69 18.48
N SER A 316 -34.40 24.79 17.50
CA SER A 316 -35.70 24.29 17.04
C SER A 316 -35.67 22.78 17.14
N SER A 317 -36.43 22.26 18.09
CA SER A 317 -36.73 20.85 18.26
C SER A 317 -37.78 20.43 17.22
N SER A 318 -37.37 19.65 16.22
CA SER A 318 -38.32 18.95 15.34
C SER A 318 -38.24 17.44 15.60
N ILE A 319 -39.43 16.90 15.80
CA ILE A 319 -39.78 15.56 16.24
C ILE A 319 -39.26 14.50 15.24
N SER A 320 -38.63 13.46 15.77
CA SER A 320 -38.22 12.26 15.04
C SER A 320 -39.44 11.57 14.44
N ARG A 321 -39.63 11.69 13.11
CA ARG A 321 -40.47 10.77 12.35
C ARG A 321 -39.59 9.59 11.92
N SER A 322 -40.00 8.39 12.29
CA SER A 322 -39.44 7.13 11.85
C SER A 322 -39.41 7.06 10.31
N ASN A 323 -38.21 7.09 9.72
CA ASN A 323 -38.04 6.82 8.30
C ASN A 323 -38.32 5.33 8.03
N PRO A 324 -39.10 4.99 6.99
CA PRO A 324 -39.22 3.60 6.56
C PRO A 324 -37.87 3.14 5.99
N LEU A 325 -37.48 1.91 6.32
CA LEU A 325 -36.32 1.21 5.77
C LEU A 325 -36.30 1.35 4.25
N ARG A 326 -35.31 2.06 3.69
CA ARG A 326 -35.08 2.11 2.24
C ARG A 326 -34.62 0.72 1.79
N ALA A 327 -35.42 0.05 0.98
CA ALA A 327 -35.00 -1.13 0.25
C ALA A 327 -33.77 -0.79 -0.63
N PRO A 328 -32.74 -1.67 -0.71
CA PRO A 328 -31.61 -1.46 -1.60
C PRO A 328 -32.10 -1.36 -3.05
N LEU A 329 -31.78 -0.26 -3.73
CA LEU A 329 -31.97 -0.15 -5.18
C LEU A 329 -30.97 -1.08 -5.86
N ASN A 330 -31.45 -2.20 -6.38
CA ASN A 330 -30.65 -3.10 -7.20
C ASN A 330 -30.50 -2.48 -8.59
N ILE A 331 -29.42 -1.71 -8.80
CA ILE A 331 -29.10 -1.16 -10.12
C ILE A 331 -28.50 -2.31 -10.93
N PRO A 332 -29.16 -2.77 -12.01
CA PRO A 332 -28.62 -3.85 -12.81
C PRO A 332 -27.27 -3.43 -13.42
N PRO A 333 -26.31 -4.35 -13.53
CA PRO A 333 -25.02 -4.04 -14.12
C PRO A 333 -25.18 -3.50 -15.55
N PRO A 334 -24.29 -2.59 -16.00
CA PRO A 334 -24.40 -1.97 -17.32
C PRO A 334 -24.09 -2.93 -18.49
N PHE A 335 -23.91 -4.22 -18.20
CA PHE A 335 -23.62 -5.28 -19.14
C PHE A 335 -24.31 -6.58 -18.71
N PRO A 336 -24.59 -7.50 -19.65
CA PRO A 336 -25.15 -8.81 -19.32
C PRO A 336 -24.23 -9.61 -18.39
N VAL A 337 -24.82 -10.32 -17.42
CA VAL A 337 -24.09 -11.12 -16.44
C VAL A 337 -24.68 -12.52 -16.31
N THR A 338 -23.82 -13.47 -15.94
CA THR A 338 -24.17 -14.81 -15.51
C THR A 338 -23.67 -14.97 -14.08
N GLN A 339 -24.55 -15.38 -13.16
CA GLN A 339 -24.26 -15.34 -11.72
C GLN A 339 -23.13 -16.27 -11.29
N LYS A 340 -23.10 -17.47 -11.85
CA LYS A 340 -22.08 -18.48 -11.57
C LYS A 340 -21.51 -19.04 -12.85
N CYS A 341 -20.22 -19.39 -12.82
CA CYS A 341 -19.60 -20.06 -13.94
C CYS A 341 -20.29 -21.41 -14.20
N PRO A 342 -20.74 -21.70 -15.44
CA PRO A 342 -21.28 -23.01 -15.78
C PRO A 342 -20.25 -24.12 -15.58
N GLU A 343 -20.70 -25.28 -15.10
CA GLU A 343 -19.86 -26.48 -15.01
C GLU A 343 -19.41 -26.93 -16.42
N PRO A 344 -18.18 -27.44 -16.57
CA PRO A 344 -17.68 -27.86 -17.87
C PRO A 344 -18.45 -29.08 -18.38
N ALA A 345 -18.76 -29.10 -19.69
CA ALA A 345 -19.49 -30.19 -20.32
C ALA A 345 -18.62 -31.43 -20.58
N CYS A 346 -17.29 -31.27 -20.55
CA CYS A 346 -16.30 -32.32 -20.77
C CYS A 346 -15.28 -32.34 -19.62
N SER A 347 -14.52 -33.44 -19.49
CA SER A 347 -13.40 -33.52 -18.55
C SER A 347 -12.37 -32.42 -18.85
N CYS A 348 -12.12 -31.55 -17.89
CA CYS A 348 -11.04 -30.57 -17.92
C CYS A 348 -9.80 -31.11 -17.18
N PRO A 349 -8.60 -30.54 -17.43
CA PRO A 349 -7.42 -30.82 -16.61
C PRO A 349 -7.67 -30.52 -15.13
N ALA A 350 -7.00 -31.26 -14.25
CA ALA A 350 -7.04 -30.96 -12.82
C ALA A 350 -6.31 -29.64 -12.52
N THR A 351 -6.80 -28.92 -11.50
CA THR A 351 -6.12 -27.74 -10.96
C THR A 351 -4.73 -28.15 -10.43
N PRO A 352 -3.63 -27.49 -10.84
CA PRO A 352 -2.30 -27.85 -10.37
C PRO A 352 -2.18 -27.62 -8.85
N ALA A 353 -1.34 -28.44 -8.20
CA ALA A 353 -1.05 -28.26 -6.79
C ALA A 353 -0.41 -26.88 -6.53
N LEU A 354 -0.98 -26.14 -5.59
CA LEU A 354 -0.44 -24.83 -5.21
C LEU A 354 0.80 -24.99 -4.32
N PRO A 355 1.73 -24.02 -4.37
CA PRO A 355 2.90 -24.03 -3.48
C PRO A 355 2.50 -24.02 -2.00
N GLU A 356 3.27 -24.73 -1.17
CA GLU A 356 3.03 -24.79 0.27
C GLU A 356 3.09 -23.39 0.91
N GLY A 357 2.14 -23.10 1.81
CA GLY A 357 2.06 -21.81 2.50
C GLY A 357 1.51 -20.64 1.66
N LEU A 358 1.13 -20.87 0.40
CA LEU A 358 0.57 -19.85 -0.50
C LEU A 358 -0.82 -20.28 -1.02
N PRO A 359 -1.86 -20.30 -0.17
CA PRO A 359 -3.23 -20.58 -0.64
C PRO A 359 -3.77 -19.43 -1.51
N ILE A 360 -4.73 -19.73 -2.37
CA ILE A 360 -5.55 -18.71 -3.02
C ILE A 360 -6.56 -18.18 -1.99
N ASP A 361 -6.67 -16.85 -1.89
CA ASP A 361 -7.69 -16.18 -1.08
C ASP A 361 -9.05 -16.39 -1.77
N PHE A 362 -9.96 -17.15 -1.14
CA PHE A 362 -11.36 -17.33 -1.57
C PHE A 362 -12.36 -16.50 -0.77
N ASP A 363 -11.92 -15.87 0.33
CA ASP A 363 -12.79 -15.22 1.31
C ASP A 363 -13.18 -13.79 0.91
N GLN A 364 -12.30 -13.07 0.21
CA GLN A 364 -12.57 -11.68 -0.17
C GLN A 364 -13.41 -11.58 -1.45
N PRO A 365 -14.27 -10.57 -1.60
CA PRO A 365 -15.00 -10.38 -2.85
C PRO A 365 -14.03 -9.96 -3.96
N LEU A 366 -14.21 -10.52 -5.16
CA LEU A 366 -13.38 -10.19 -6.32
C LEU A 366 -13.74 -8.85 -6.95
N ASN A 367 -15.02 -8.50 -6.99
CA ASN A 367 -15.50 -7.29 -7.65
C ASN A 367 -14.83 -6.02 -7.06
N GLY A 368 -14.30 -5.17 -7.93
CA GLY A 368 -13.58 -3.95 -7.56
C GLY A 368 -12.12 -4.15 -7.16
N THR A 369 -11.58 -5.37 -7.23
CA THR A 369 -10.16 -5.65 -6.91
C THR A 369 -9.21 -5.49 -8.11
N MET A 370 -9.74 -5.23 -9.30
CA MET A 370 -8.94 -4.92 -10.49
C MET A 370 -8.08 -3.66 -10.26
N ALA A 371 -6.81 -3.69 -10.65
CA ALA A 371 -5.99 -2.48 -10.66
C ALA A 371 -6.58 -1.50 -11.68
N ALA A 372 -6.89 -0.26 -11.28
CA ALA A 372 -7.41 0.72 -12.22
C ALA A 372 -6.28 1.24 -13.12
N TYR A 373 -6.51 1.26 -14.44
CA TYR A 373 -5.60 1.80 -15.45
C TYR A 373 -6.43 2.51 -16.53
N THR A 374 -5.82 3.47 -17.22
CA THR A 374 -6.43 4.12 -18.39
C THR A 374 -6.11 3.34 -19.66
N GLN A 375 -4.89 2.80 -19.74
CA GLN A 375 -4.40 1.98 -20.86
C GLN A 375 -3.48 0.87 -20.35
N GLN A 376 -3.50 -0.27 -21.04
CA GLN A 376 -2.54 -1.35 -20.85
C GLN A 376 -1.66 -1.46 -22.09
N VAL A 377 -0.34 -1.43 -21.88
CA VAL A 377 0.69 -1.74 -22.89
C VAL A 377 1.17 -3.16 -22.63
N VAL A 378 0.85 -4.06 -23.55
CA VAL A 378 1.25 -5.47 -23.50
C VAL A 378 2.41 -5.68 -24.46
N ILE A 379 3.63 -5.71 -23.92
CA ILE A 379 4.87 -5.79 -24.69
C ILE A 379 5.13 -7.24 -25.10
N CYS A 380 5.38 -7.48 -26.38
CA CYS A 380 5.68 -8.80 -26.93
C CYS A 380 7.14 -9.16 -26.65
N THR A 381 7.38 -10.07 -25.70
CA THR A 381 8.76 -10.44 -25.28
C THR A 381 9.18 -11.83 -25.76
N GLY A 382 8.23 -12.68 -26.15
CA GLY A 382 8.43 -14.10 -26.41
C GLY A 382 8.77 -14.94 -25.17
N GLN A 383 8.90 -14.31 -23.99
CA GLN A 383 9.21 -14.98 -22.74
C GLN A 383 7.96 -15.43 -22.00
N ARG A 384 8.06 -16.55 -21.29
CA ARG A 384 6.94 -17.15 -20.58
C ARG A 384 6.93 -16.86 -19.07
N ASP A 385 8.05 -16.37 -18.56
CA ASP A 385 8.20 -15.84 -17.21
C ASP A 385 9.23 -14.70 -17.22
N TRP A 386 9.31 -13.94 -16.14
CA TRP A 386 10.10 -12.73 -15.99
C TRP A 386 10.69 -12.64 -14.58
N GLU A 387 11.72 -11.83 -14.40
CA GLU A 387 12.20 -11.44 -13.09
C GLU A 387 11.10 -10.71 -12.31
N SER A 388 11.15 -10.77 -10.98
CA SER A 388 10.15 -10.16 -10.08
C SER A 388 9.80 -8.71 -10.43
N ARG A 389 10.77 -8.00 -11.03
CA ARG A 389 10.65 -6.67 -11.60
C ARG A 389 10.99 -6.70 -13.09
N ILE A 390 9.99 -6.46 -13.93
CA ILE A 390 10.11 -6.52 -15.40
C ILE A 390 11.13 -5.52 -16.01
N GLU A 391 11.55 -4.51 -15.26
CA GLU A 391 12.59 -3.56 -15.68
C GLU A 391 14.02 -4.12 -15.61
N ASP A 392 14.22 -5.16 -14.79
CA ASP A 392 15.51 -5.80 -14.59
C ASP A 392 15.81 -6.83 -15.71
N ASP A 393 14.79 -7.20 -16.47
CA ASP A 393 14.83 -8.13 -17.60
C ASP A 393 15.29 -7.51 -18.92
N GLY A 394 15.64 -8.37 -19.89
CA GLY A 394 15.81 -7.95 -21.30
C GLY A 394 16.92 -6.93 -21.49
N LYS A 395 18.04 -7.09 -20.78
CA LYS A 395 19.25 -6.27 -21.00
C LYS A 395 19.78 -6.53 -22.41
N GLY A 396 19.97 -5.46 -23.19
CA GLY A 396 20.38 -5.56 -24.61
C GLY A 396 19.29 -6.07 -25.56
N GLN A 397 18.04 -6.19 -25.09
CA GLN A 397 16.88 -6.57 -25.91
C GLN A 397 15.96 -5.36 -26.06
N SER A 398 15.43 -5.15 -27.28
CA SER A 398 14.55 -4.01 -27.59
C SER A 398 13.33 -3.93 -26.64
N TRP A 399 12.66 -5.05 -26.36
CA TRP A 399 11.51 -5.08 -25.46
C TRP A 399 11.87 -4.69 -24.01
N GLY A 400 13.05 -5.05 -23.52
CA GLY A 400 13.50 -4.67 -22.18
C GLY A 400 13.86 -3.19 -22.11
N GLU A 401 14.45 -2.65 -23.19
CA GLU A 401 14.71 -1.22 -23.33
C GLU A 401 13.41 -0.42 -23.42
N LEU A 402 12.38 -0.94 -24.07
CA LEU A 402 11.04 -0.35 -24.06
C LEU A 402 10.48 -0.24 -22.64
N VAL A 403 10.53 -1.31 -21.84
CA VAL A 403 10.07 -1.28 -20.43
C VAL A 403 10.80 -0.19 -19.64
N ARG A 404 12.13 -0.19 -19.70
CA ARG A 404 12.96 0.80 -18.98
C ARG A 404 12.71 2.22 -19.46
N GLY A 405 12.58 2.42 -20.76
CA GLY A 405 12.31 3.71 -21.39
C GLY A 405 10.93 4.25 -21.00
N LEU A 406 9.89 3.42 -21.02
CA LEU A 406 8.56 3.80 -20.55
C LEU A 406 8.57 4.18 -19.06
N LYS A 407 9.26 3.41 -18.20
CA LYS A 407 9.43 3.77 -16.78
C LYS A 407 10.21 5.07 -16.59
N LYS A 408 11.25 5.34 -17.40
CA LYS A 408 12.01 6.59 -17.36
C LYS A 408 11.15 7.80 -17.78
N LEU A 409 10.31 7.63 -18.79
CA LEU A 409 9.50 8.72 -19.36
C LEU A 409 8.22 9.00 -18.58
N MET A 410 7.50 7.96 -18.15
CA MET A 410 6.18 8.06 -17.51
C MET A 410 6.17 7.71 -16.02
N GLY A 411 7.22 7.05 -15.52
CA GLY A 411 7.36 6.75 -14.10
C GLY A 411 7.68 7.98 -13.26
N ARG A 412 7.88 7.78 -11.96
CA ARG A 412 8.09 8.87 -11.00
C ARG A 412 9.28 9.75 -11.39
N GLY A 413 9.02 11.05 -11.58
CA GLY A 413 10.05 12.03 -11.99
C GLY A 413 10.33 12.07 -13.49
N GLY A 414 9.65 11.23 -14.29
CA GLY A 414 9.73 11.24 -15.73
C GLY A 414 9.07 12.47 -16.36
N ARG A 415 9.48 12.78 -17.60
CA ARG A 415 9.00 13.94 -18.37
C ARG A 415 7.48 13.97 -18.57
N TYR A 416 6.88 12.79 -18.69
CA TYR A 416 5.45 12.57 -18.94
C TYR A 416 4.76 11.94 -17.72
N ALA A 417 5.34 12.07 -16.53
CA ALA A 417 4.77 11.55 -15.31
C ALA A 417 3.45 12.28 -14.99
N ASP A 418 2.36 11.53 -14.99
CA ASP A 418 1.03 12.02 -14.64
C ASP A 418 0.36 11.04 -13.66
N PRO A 419 0.11 11.44 -12.40
CA PRO A 419 -0.54 10.56 -11.42
C PRO A 419 -1.99 10.20 -11.77
N PHE A 420 -2.64 10.91 -12.70
CA PHE A 420 -4.02 10.67 -13.11
C PHE A 420 -4.13 9.82 -14.38
N ASN A 421 -3.02 9.58 -15.09
CA ASN A 421 -2.97 8.74 -16.28
C ASN A 421 -2.17 7.47 -16.01
N ASN A 422 -2.81 6.47 -15.39
CA ASN A 422 -2.14 5.23 -15.05
C ASN A 422 -2.06 4.27 -16.25
N VAL A 423 -0.88 4.16 -16.86
CA VAL A 423 -0.60 3.18 -17.92
C VAL A 423 0.00 1.92 -17.33
N LEU A 424 -0.76 0.82 -17.41
CA LEU A 424 -0.33 -0.50 -16.97
C LEU A 424 0.63 -1.10 -18.01
N VAL A 425 1.88 -1.37 -17.63
CA VAL A 425 2.87 -2.01 -18.50
C VAL A 425 2.98 -3.48 -18.12
N SER A 426 2.74 -4.37 -19.08
CA SER A 426 2.82 -5.82 -18.91
C SER A 426 3.73 -6.42 -19.99
N ASN A 427 4.66 -7.28 -19.60
CA ASN A 427 5.35 -8.14 -20.56
C ASN A 427 4.43 -9.31 -20.92
N SER A 428 4.63 -9.89 -22.10
CA SER A 428 3.83 -11.02 -22.57
C SER A 428 4.65 -12.05 -23.31
N SER A 429 4.12 -13.28 -23.35
CA SER A 429 4.68 -14.40 -24.12
C SER A 429 4.45 -14.30 -25.62
N PHE A 430 3.80 -13.24 -26.10
CA PHE A 430 3.68 -13.01 -27.53
C PHE A 430 5.06 -12.77 -28.15
N PRO A 431 5.34 -13.35 -29.33
CA PRO A 431 6.64 -13.23 -29.98
C PRO A 431 6.91 -11.77 -30.39
N SER A 432 8.15 -11.33 -30.20
CA SER A 432 8.58 -10.01 -30.72
C SER A 432 8.64 -10.05 -32.24
N SER A 433 8.18 -8.98 -32.89
CA SER A 433 8.25 -8.78 -34.34
C SER A 433 9.69 -8.65 -34.87
N SER A 434 10.61 -8.10 -34.08
CA SER A 434 12.00 -7.89 -34.47
C SER A 434 12.93 -7.85 -33.26
N ASN A 435 14.25 -7.93 -33.53
CA ASN A 435 15.29 -7.78 -32.52
C ASN A 435 15.71 -6.31 -32.32
N SER A 436 15.46 -5.43 -33.29
CA SER A 436 15.92 -4.03 -33.28
C SER A 436 14.87 -3.05 -32.75
N THR A 437 13.59 -3.38 -32.89
CA THR A 437 12.46 -2.60 -32.38
C THR A 437 11.61 -3.48 -31.48
N ALA A 438 10.85 -2.86 -30.58
CA ALA A 438 9.90 -3.56 -29.74
C ALA A 438 8.51 -3.59 -30.41
N SER A 439 7.65 -4.52 -29.99
CA SER A 439 6.25 -4.58 -30.42
C SER A 439 5.34 -4.68 -29.20
N ALA A 440 4.12 -4.14 -29.31
CA ALA A 440 3.16 -4.16 -28.21
C ALA A 440 1.71 -4.06 -28.68
N PHE A 441 0.80 -4.65 -27.89
CA PHE A 441 -0.63 -4.38 -27.97
C PHE A 441 -1.03 -3.26 -27.00
N LEU A 442 -2.01 -2.46 -27.42
CA LEU A 442 -2.58 -1.37 -26.67
C LEU A 442 -4.07 -1.62 -26.41
N PHE A 443 -4.43 -1.71 -25.13
CA PHE A 443 -5.81 -1.81 -24.68
C PHE A 443 -6.19 -0.61 -23.81
N PRO A 444 -7.47 -0.19 -23.78
CA PRO A 444 -8.63 -0.73 -24.48
C PRO A 444 -8.81 -0.17 -25.91
N ARG A 445 -7.75 0.33 -26.57
CA ARG A 445 -7.82 0.83 -27.96
C ARG A 445 -7.84 -0.27 -29.02
N PHE A 446 -7.51 -1.50 -28.66
CA PHE A 446 -7.44 -2.65 -29.57
C PHE A 446 -6.52 -2.37 -30.75
N ARG A 447 -5.27 -2.01 -30.47
CA ARG A 447 -4.27 -1.73 -31.50
C ARG A 447 -3.00 -2.52 -31.26
N TYR A 448 -2.46 -3.13 -32.30
CA TYR A 448 -1.14 -3.76 -32.31
C TYR A 448 -0.14 -2.87 -33.02
N ILE A 449 1.03 -2.66 -32.41
CA ILE A 449 2.09 -1.82 -32.96
C ILE A 449 3.32 -2.72 -33.15
N PRO A 450 3.67 -3.09 -34.39
CA PRO A 450 4.72 -4.06 -34.68
C PRO A 450 6.12 -3.45 -34.61
N SER A 451 6.28 -2.14 -34.54
CA SER A 451 7.60 -1.51 -34.51
C SER A 451 7.57 -0.24 -33.67
N ILE A 452 8.23 -0.31 -32.51
CA ILE A 452 8.38 0.78 -31.55
C ILE A 452 9.87 1.01 -31.35
N SER A 453 10.33 2.23 -31.64
CA SER A 453 11.70 2.66 -31.37
C SER A 453 11.92 2.77 -29.86
N VAL A 454 13.07 2.27 -29.40
CA VAL A 454 13.43 2.20 -27.97
C VAL A 454 14.42 3.30 -27.56
N ASN A 455 14.93 4.04 -28.55
CA ASN A 455 15.85 5.15 -28.33
C ASN A 455 15.15 6.29 -27.61
N VAL A 456 15.79 6.80 -26.55
CA VAL A 456 15.35 7.98 -25.80
C VAL A 456 16.31 9.12 -26.12
N SER A 457 16.02 9.86 -27.19
CA SER A 457 16.81 11.05 -27.55
C SER A 457 16.36 12.26 -26.72
N GLU A 458 17.32 13.05 -26.24
CA GLU A 458 17.02 14.32 -25.54
C GLU A 458 16.78 15.49 -26.51
N GLU A 459 17.19 15.33 -27.77
CA GLU A 459 17.08 16.34 -28.82
C GLU A 459 15.77 16.23 -29.62
N GLN A 460 15.15 17.39 -29.90
CA GLN A 460 13.83 17.51 -30.54
C GLN A 460 13.82 17.17 -32.04
N ASN A 461 14.97 16.78 -32.62
CA ASN A 461 15.16 16.59 -34.06
C ASN A 461 15.42 15.13 -34.49
N ALA A 462 15.31 14.14 -33.60
CA ALA A 462 15.47 12.74 -33.97
C ALA A 462 14.17 12.15 -34.53
N GLN A 463 14.30 11.44 -35.65
CA GLN A 463 13.28 10.62 -36.31
C GLN A 463 12.73 9.57 -35.32
N THR A 464 11.41 9.58 -35.10
CA THR A 464 10.60 8.61 -34.31
C THR A 464 11.31 7.96 -33.12
N ASP A 465 11.45 8.70 -32.03
CA ASP A 465 11.96 8.21 -30.75
C ASP A 465 10.85 7.60 -29.87
N LEU A 466 11.22 7.00 -28.72
CA LEU A 466 10.26 6.45 -27.78
C LEU A 466 9.29 7.52 -27.22
N ALA A 467 9.74 8.78 -27.11
CA ALA A 467 8.87 9.87 -26.66
C ALA A 467 7.75 10.16 -27.67
N THR A 468 8.01 9.96 -28.96
CA THR A 468 7.01 10.05 -30.04
C THR A 468 5.91 9.02 -29.83
N PHE A 469 6.27 7.77 -29.50
CA PHE A 469 5.30 6.72 -29.16
C PHE A 469 4.43 7.10 -27.95
N VAL A 470 5.05 7.59 -26.86
CA VAL A 470 4.32 8.02 -25.65
C VAL A 470 3.32 9.13 -25.99
N ARG A 471 3.76 10.15 -26.74
CA ARG A 471 2.91 11.29 -27.14
C ARG A 471 1.80 10.90 -28.12
N ALA A 472 2.07 9.97 -29.02
CA ALA A 472 1.10 9.48 -29.99
C ALA A 472 -0.01 8.66 -29.30
N PHE A 473 0.34 7.73 -28.41
CA PHE A 473 -0.60 6.70 -27.96
C PHE A 473 -0.93 6.66 -26.47
N LEU A 474 -0.04 7.10 -25.58
CA LEU A 474 -0.12 6.81 -24.13
C LEU A 474 -0.53 8.00 -23.27
N LEU A 475 -0.29 9.22 -23.72
CA LEU A 475 -0.78 10.43 -23.03
C LEU A 475 -2.31 10.51 -23.11
N PRO A 476 -3.01 11.15 -22.16
CA PRO A 476 -4.46 11.33 -22.21
C PRO A 476 -4.88 12.32 -23.30
N GLN A 477 -6.07 12.17 -23.87
CA GLN A 477 -6.66 13.16 -24.79
C GLN A 477 -7.15 14.41 -24.05
N GLN A 478 -7.68 14.22 -22.84
CA GLN A 478 -8.11 15.30 -21.95
C GLN A 478 -7.46 15.07 -20.59
N LEU A 479 -6.84 16.12 -20.04
CA LEU A 479 -6.25 16.08 -18.71
C LEU A 479 -7.35 16.03 -17.64
N ASN A 480 -7.01 15.51 -16.47
CA ASN A 480 -7.93 15.52 -15.35
C ASN A 480 -8.25 16.98 -14.94
N PRO A 481 -9.50 17.33 -14.59
CA PRO A 481 -9.86 18.68 -14.15
C PRO A 481 -8.98 19.22 -13.00
N MET A 482 -8.43 18.35 -12.16
CA MET A 482 -7.49 18.71 -11.10
C MET A 482 -6.19 19.36 -11.63
N GLN A 483 -5.90 19.24 -12.93
CA GLN A 483 -4.71 19.76 -13.59
C GLN A 483 -4.98 21.06 -14.35
N ASP A 484 -6.17 21.66 -14.23
CA ASP A 484 -6.52 22.91 -14.91
C ASP A 484 -5.64 24.10 -14.46
N SER A 485 -5.10 24.05 -13.25
CA SER A 485 -4.18 25.07 -12.72
C SER A 485 -2.76 24.97 -13.27
N LEU A 486 -2.43 23.96 -14.08
CA LEU A 486 -1.10 23.83 -14.68
C LEU A 486 -0.91 24.87 -15.81
N PRO A 487 0.32 25.40 -16.00
CA PRO A 487 0.62 26.26 -17.14
C PRO A 487 0.30 25.56 -18.47
N GLU A 488 -0.20 26.30 -19.44
CA GLU A 488 -0.60 25.78 -20.76
C GLU A 488 0.53 25.01 -21.44
N SER A 489 1.76 25.50 -21.34
CA SER A 489 2.96 24.83 -21.86
C SER A 489 3.22 23.45 -21.25
N LYS A 490 2.83 23.23 -19.99
CA LYS A 490 2.93 21.93 -19.31
C LYS A 490 1.75 21.04 -19.66
N ARG A 491 0.55 21.60 -19.76
CA ARG A 491 -0.65 20.89 -20.24
C ARG A 491 -0.43 20.33 -21.64
N ALA A 492 0.04 21.15 -22.58
CA ALA A 492 0.34 20.75 -23.95
C ALA A 492 1.42 19.66 -24.07
N LYS A 493 2.30 19.50 -23.06
CA LYS A 493 3.29 18.41 -23.01
C LYS A 493 2.72 17.09 -22.48
N LEU A 494 1.65 17.15 -21.69
CA LEU A 494 0.98 16.01 -21.07
C LEU A 494 -0.24 15.53 -21.87
N THR A 495 -0.68 16.28 -22.88
CA THR A 495 -1.78 15.88 -23.77
C THR A 495 -1.27 15.09 -24.97
N ARG A 496 -2.07 14.10 -25.39
CA ARG A 496 -1.85 13.28 -26.60
C ARG A 496 -1.78 14.12 -27.86
N LYS A 497 -0.98 13.66 -28.82
CA LYS A 497 -0.83 14.23 -30.16
C LYS A 497 -1.15 13.20 -31.24
N PRO A 498 -2.44 13.07 -31.65
CA PRO A 498 -2.88 12.06 -32.62
C PRO A 498 -2.18 12.17 -33.98
N GLU A 499 -1.71 13.34 -34.37
CA GLU A 499 -0.96 13.56 -35.60
C GLU A 499 0.34 12.72 -35.69
N LEU A 500 0.91 12.36 -34.53
CA LEU A 500 2.10 11.53 -34.44
C LEU A 500 1.82 10.04 -34.65
N GLU A 501 0.55 9.60 -34.68
CA GLU A 501 0.22 8.20 -34.98
C GLU A 501 0.65 7.82 -36.42
N SER A 502 0.70 8.80 -37.34
CA SER A 502 1.19 8.62 -38.71
C SER A 502 2.64 8.14 -38.80
N SER A 503 3.42 8.34 -37.73
CA SER A 503 4.80 7.84 -37.60
C SER A 503 4.89 6.32 -37.39
N PHE A 504 3.76 5.63 -37.24
CA PHE A 504 3.69 4.19 -37.01
C PHE A 504 2.82 3.50 -38.08
N PRO A 505 3.24 3.50 -39.36
CA PRO A 505 2.42 3.02 -40.48
C PRO A 505 2.09 1.53 -40.42
N GLY A 506 2.82 0.74 -39.63
CA GLY A 506 2.54 -0.67 -39.40
C GLY A 506 1.50 -0.94 -38.30
N ALA A 507 0.95 0.08 -37.65
CA ALA A 507 -0.04 -0.12 -36.59
C ALA A 507 -1.34 -0.72 -37.15
N ILE A 508 -1.84 -1.79 -36.50
CA ILE A 508 -3.02 -2.54 -36.93
C ILE A 508 -4.10 -2.40 -35.86
N ASP A 509 -5.32 -2.04 -36.27
CA ASP A 509 -6.49 -2.06 -35.39
C ASP A 509 -7.06 -3.49 -35.34
N ILE A 510 -7.16 -4.05 -34.13
CA ILE A 510 -7.71 -5.39 -33.87
C ILE A 510 -9.23 -5.26 -33.78
N GLN A 511 -9.94 -5.79 -34.76
CA GLN A 511 -11.40 -5.72 -34.88
C GLN A 511 -12.08 -7.04 -34.51
N TYR A 512 -11.43 -8.19 -34.73
CA TYR A 512 -12.12 -9.48 -34.67
C TYR A 512 -11.56 -10.46 -33.63
N SER A 513 -10.24 -10.45 -33.41
CA SER A 513 -9.56 -11.45 -32.57
C SER A 513 -9.65 -11.11 -31.09
N PRO A 514 -10.34 -11.91 -30.25
CA PRO A 514 -10.27 -11.73 -28.81
C PRO A 514 -8.85 -11.97 -28.29
N VAL A 515 -8.49 -11.23 -27.23
CA VAL A 515 -7.18 -11.36 -26.58
C VAL A 515 -7.36 -11.81 -25.14
N VAL A 516 -6.86 -13.00 -24.84
CA VAL A 516 -6.86 -13.63 -23.52
C VAL A 516 -5.45 -13.53 -22.93
N LEU A 517 -5.33 -12.77 -21.84
CA LEU A 517 -4.07 -12.59 -21.13
C LEU A 517 -4.14 -13.27 -19.77
N ILE A 518 -3.20 -14.17 -19.50
CA ILE A 518 -3.17 -14.98 -18.28
C ILE A 518 -1.95 -14.58 -17.47
N CYS A 519 -2.14 -14.14 -16.22
CA CYS A 519 -1.00 -13.78 -15.37
C CYS A 519 -0.16 -15.03 -15.03
N GLY A 520 1.03 -15.13 -15.62
CA GLY A 520 1.97 -16.25 -15.47
C GLY A 520 3.27 -15.91 -14.76
N HIS A 521 3.33 -14.76 -14.08
CA HIS A 521 4.55 -14.21 -13.50
C HIS A 521 5.05 -14.99 -12.27
N GLY A 522 5.77 -16.09 -12.50
CA GLY A 522 6.34 -16.97 -11.48
C GLY A 522 7.44 -16.32 -10.66
N GLY A 523 8.30 -15.50 -11.29
CA GLY A 523 9.31 -14.70 -10.60
C GLY A 523 8.75 -13.68 -9.60
N ARG A 524 7.45 -13.37 -9.69
CA ARG A 524 6.74 -12.50 -8.75
C ARG A 524 5.84 -13.24 -7.77
N ASP A 525 5.09 -14.24 -8.24
CA ASP A 525 4.23 -15.08 -7.41
C ASP A 525 4.09 -16.47 -8.00
N MET A 526 4.53 -17.48 -7.25
CA MET A 526 4.55 -18.87 -7.70
C MET A 526 3.15 -19.42 -8.01
N ARG A 527 2.08 -18.95 -7.35
CA ARG A 527 0.70 -19.42 -7.64
C ARG A 527 0.32 -19.08 -9.08
N CYS A 528 0.65 -17.87 -9.52
CA CYS A 528 0.44 -17.45 -10.91
C CYS A 528 1.31 -18.26 -11.87
N GLY A 529 2.58 -18.50 -11.53
CA GLY A 529 3.52 -19.28 -12.33
C GLY A 529 3.07 -20.72 -12.57
N VAL A 530 2.54 -21.42 -11.56
CA VAL A 530 2.07 -22.81 -11.70
C VAL A 530 0.70 -22.92 -12.38
N MET A 531 -0.19 -21.95 -12.15
CA MET A 531 -1.56 -21.98 -12.69
C MET A 531 -1.60 -21.67 -14.19
N ALA A 532 -0.81 -20.68 -14.63
CA ALA A 532 -0.95 -20.09 -15.96
C ALA A 532 -0.71 -21.05 -17.14
N PRO A 533 0.30 -21.95 -17.14
CA PRO A 533 0.49 -22.91 -18.23
C PRO A 533 -0.67 -23.89 -18.41
N VAL A 534 -1.36 -24.26 -17.31
CA VAL A 534 -2.52 -25.15 -17.37
C VAL A 534 -3.72 -24.41 -17.95
N LEU A 535 -3.94 -23.16 -17.53
CA LEU A 535 -4.99 -22.30 -18.07
C LEU A 535 -4.77 -22.01 -19.55
N GLU A 536 -3.57 -21.64 -19.97
CA GLU A 536 -3.25 -21.33 -21.38
C GLU A 536 -3.55 -22.51 -22.32
N LYS A 537 -3.17 -23.73 -21.91
CA LYS A 537 -3.48 -24.96 -22.66
C LYS A 537 -4.99 -25.18 -22.76
N GLU A 538 -5.71 -25.01 -21.66
CA GLU A 538 -7.15 -25.24 -21.64
C GLU A 538 -7.91 -24.17 -22.43
N PHE A 539 -7.54 -22.89 -22.33
CA PHE A 539 -8.10 -21.83 -23.15
C PHE A 539 -7.88 -22.12 -24.63
N SER A 540 -6.67 -22.51 -25.02
CA SER A 540 -6.35 -22.88 -26.40
C SER A 540 -7.22 -24.04 -26.89
N ARG A 541 -7.34 -25.10 -26.10
CA ARG A 541 -8.15 -26.29 -26.44
C ARG A 541 -9.62 -25.93 -26.66
N VAL A 542 -10.21 -25.18 -25.73
CA VAL A 542 -11.63 -24.85 -25.76
C VAL A 542 -11.94 -23.81 -26.84
N LEU A 543 -11.09 -22.79 -27.05
CA LEU A 543 -11.26 -21.80 -28.11
C LEU A 543 -11.20 -22.44 -29.51
N ARG A 544 -10.26 -23.37 -29.74
CA ARG A 544 -10.22 -24.15 -31.00
C ARG A 544 -11.52 -24.91 -31.24
N ALA A 545 -12.08 -25.52 -30.19
CA ALA A 545 -13.37 -26.20 -30.28
C ALA A 545 -14.56 -25.26 -30.53
N ARG A 546 -14.42 -23.94 -30.33
CA ARG A 546 -15.43 -22.92 -30.64
C ARG A 546 -15.21 -22.20 -31.98
N GLY A 547 -14.31 -22.70 -32.82
CA GLY A 547 -14.05 -22.13 -34.15
C GLY A 547 -12.88 -21.14 -34.21
N PHE A 548 -12.14 -20.94 -33.12
CA PHE A 548 -10.87 -20.20 -33.15
C PHE A 548 -9.71 -21.15 -33.47
N SER A 549 -9.67 -21.67 -34.69
CA SER A 549 -8.69 -22.67 -35.16
C SER A 549 -7.24 -22.26 -34.88
N SER A 550 -6.98 -20.95 -34.91
CA SER A 550 -5.66 -20.34 -34.78
C SER A 550 -5.24 -19.99 -33.35
N ALA A 551 -6.08 -20.31 -32.35
CA ALA A 551 -5.82 -20.01 -30.95
C ALA A 551 -4.51 -20.67 -30.46
N GLY A 552 -3.51 -19.84 -30.14
CA GLY A 552 -2.19 -20.27 -29.66
C GLY A 552 -1.25 -20.86 -30.72
N GLY A 553 -1.39 -20.48 -32.00
CA GLY A 553 -0.47 -20.87 -33.08
C GLY A 553 0.36 -19.70 -33.64
N ASP A 554 1.65 -19.95 -33.94
CA ASP A 554 2.67 -18.93 -34.27
C ASP A 554 2.72 -18.48 -35.75
N GLY A 555 1.66 -18.70 -36.54
CA GLY A 555 1.70 -18.48 -38.01
C GLY A 555 0.48 -17.80 -38.63
N ASN A 556 -0.40 -17.20 -37.83
CA ASN A 556 -1.72 -16.74 -38.26
C ASN A 556 -1.81 -15.21 -38.42
N PRO A 557 -2.79 -14.70 -39.19
CA PRO A 557 -3.00 -13.25 -39.34
C PRO A 557 -3.15 -12.57 -37.98
N THR A 558 -2.54 -11.38 -37.83
CA THR A 558 -2.60 -10.57 -36.59
C THR A 558 -4.03 -10.32 -36.12
N ASP A 559 -4.98 -10.23 -37.06
CA ASP A 559 -6.40 -10.12 -36.77
C ASP A 559 -7.25 -10.94 -37.76
N SER A 560 -8.15 -11.79 -37.25
CA SER A 560 -9.11 -12.57 -38.04
C SER A 560 -10.28 -13.05 -37.17
N PRO A 561 -11.50 -13.23 -37.70
CA PRO A 561 -12.63 -13.81 -36.97
C PRO A 561 -12.38 -15.22 -36.40
N GLU A 562 -11.50 -16.00 -37.02
CA GLU A 562 -11.14 -17.37 -36.57
C GLU A 562 -9.86 -17.40 -35.71
N HIS A 563 -9.35 -16.23 -35.34
CA HIS A 563 -8.13 -16.09 -34.56
C HIS A 563 -8.41 -15.58 -33.15
N ALA A 564 -7.65 -16.09 -32.18
CA ALA A 564 -7.68 -15.61 -30.80
C ALA A 564 -6.24 -15.56 -30.27
N HIS A 565 -5.88 -14.43 -29.67
CA HIS A 565 -4.59 -14.27 -29.03
C HIS A 565 -4.66 -14.81 -27.60
N ILE A 566 -3.76 -15.73 -27.25
CA ILE A 566 -3.64 -16.27 -25.90
C ILE A 566 -2.19 -16.10 -25.49
N GLY A 567 -1.96 -15.37 -24.40
CA GLY A 567 -0.61 -15.09 -23.93
C GLY A 567 -0.51 -15.08 -22.42
N LEU A 568 0.64 -15.53 -21.93
CA LEU A 568 1.02 -15.28 -20.55
C LEU A 568 1.44 -13.83 -20.41
N ILE A 569 1.14 -13.20 -19.28
CA ILE A 569 1.56 -11.84 -18.97
C ILE A 569 2.23 -11.73 -17.60
N SER A 570 3.06 -10.70 -17.47
CA SER A 570 3.66 -10.31 -16.20
C SER A 570 2.59 -9.83 -15.20
N HIS A 571 2.99 -9.66 -13.95
CA HIS A 571 2.09 -9.42 -12.83
C HIS A 571 1.23 -8.15 -13.00
N VAL A 572 -0.09 -8.32 -12.89
CA VAL A 572 -1.09 -7.23 -13.02
C VAL A 572 -1.79 -6.85 -11.71
N GLY A 573 -1.29 -7.35 -10.57
CA GLY A 573 -1.91 -7.15 -9.26
C GLY A 573 -2.96 -8.22 -8.91
N GLY A 574 -3.12 -8.47 -7.61
CA GLY A 574 -4.07 -9.47 -7.10
C GLY A 574 -3.60 -10.92 -7.20
N HIS A 575 -2.31 -11.18 -6.99
CA HIS A 575 -1.75 -12.55 -7.03
C HIS A 575 -2.36 -13.51 -6.00
N LYS A 576 -2.93 -12.97 -4.92
CA LYS A 576 -3.69 -13.75 -3.93
C LYS A 576 -4.96 -14.37 -4.51
N TYR A 577 -5.46 -13.84 -5.63
CA TYR A 577 -6.58 -14.36 -6.41
C TYR A 577 -6.06 -15.11 -7.66
N ALA A 578 -4.97 -15.88 -7.53
CA ALA A 578 -4.30 -16.54 -8.65
C ALA A 578 -5.26 -17.28 -9.59
N GLY A 579 -4.88 -17.40 -10.86
CA GLY A 579 -5.85 -17.58 -11.95
C GLY A 579 -6.40 -16.24 -12.44
N ASN A 580 -5.54 -15.22 -12.52
CA ASN A 580 -5.89 -13.91 -13.05
C ASN A 580 -5.90 -13.96 -14.58
N VAL A 581 -7.05 -13.66 -15.18
CA VAL A 581 -7.27 -13.69 -16.63
C VAL A 581 -7.91 -12.38 -17.06
N ILE A 582 -7.40 -11.76 -18.11
CA ILE A 582 -7.99 -10.58 -18.75
C ILE A 582 -8.47 -10.98 -20.14
N VAL A 583 -9.75 -10.75 -20.42
CA VAL A 583 -10.36 -11.01 -21.73
C VAL A 583 -10.71 -9.68 -22.37
N TYR A 584 -10.00 -9.33 -23.44
CA TYR A 584 -10.31 -8.17 -24.27
C TYR A 584 -11.13 -8.61 -25.48
N ILE A 585 -12.35 -8.05 -25.58
CA ILE A 585 -13.27 -8.34 -26.68
C ILE A 585 -13.22 -7.20 -27.70
N PRO A 586 -12.77 -7.45 -28.94
CA PRO A 586 -12.55 -6.39 -29.90
C PRO A 586 -13.86 -5.79 -30.43
N PRO A 587 -13.82 -4.54 -30.91
CA PRO A 587 -15.02 -3.77 -31.24
C PRO A 587 -15.81 -4.32 -32.44
N GLY A 588 -15.18 -5.06 -33.35
CA GLY A 588 -15.84 -5.65 -34.52
C GLY A 588 -16.44 -7.04 -34.27
N MET A 589 -16.27 -7.60 -33.07
CA MET A 589 -16.80 -8.92 -32.72
C MET A 589 -18.33 -8.90 -32.63
N LYS A 590 -18.96 -10.02 -33.03
CA LYS A 590 -20.41 -10.20 -33.01
C LYS A 590 -20.81 -11.39 -32.14
N ALA A 591 -21.97 -11.31 -31.50
CA ALA A 591 -22.61 -12.42 -30.79
C ALA A 591 -24.01 -12.64 -31.38
N GLY A 592 -24.29 -13.84 -31.89
CA GLY A 592 -25.58 -14.18 -32.47
C GLY A 592 -26.02 -13.28 -33.63
N GLY A 593 -25.07 -12.80 -34.45
CA GLY A 593 -25.33 -11.89 -35.58
C GLY A 593 -25.46 -10.40 -35.21
N SER A 594 -25.56 -10.08 -33.92
CA SER A 594 -25.59 -8.70 -33.39
C SER A 594 -24.21 -8.25 -32.89
N PRO A 595 -23.95 -6.93 -32.73
CA PRO A 595 -22.73 -6.46 -32.08
C PRO A 595 -22.54 -7.11 -30.70
N HIS A 596 -21.34 -7.60 -30.42
CA HIS A 596 -21.09 -8.30 -29.17
C HIS A 596 -21.35 -7.36 -27.96
N PRO A 597 -22.12 -7.77 -26.93
CA PRO A 597 -22.46 -6.88 -25.80
C PRO A 597 -21.24 -6.30 -25.05
N LEU A 598 -20.14 -7.04 -25.06
CA LEU A 598 -18.86 -6.64 -24.47
C LEU A 598 -17.85 -6.08 -25.49
N ALA A 599 -18.25 -5.82 -26.73
CA ALA A 599 -17.38 -5.25 -27.77
C ALA A 599 -16.69 -3.97 -27.27
N GLY A 600 -15.37 -3.90 -27.46
CA GLY A 600 -14.54 -2.79 -27.02
C GLY A 600 -14.24 -2.77 -25.52
N LYS A 601 -14.53 -3.85 -24.77
CA LYS A 601 -14.31 -3.92 -23.31
C LYS A 601 -13.23 -4.94 -22.96
N GLY A 602 -12.54 -4.70 -21.86
CA GLY A 602 -11.65 -5.64 -21.18
C GLY A 602 -12.25 -6.12 -19.87
N ILE A 603 -12.33 -7.42 -19.66
CA ILE A 603 -12.96 -8.04 -18.49
C ILE A 603 -11.91 -8.81 -17.70
N TRP A 604 -11.78 -8.52 -16.40
CA TRP A 604 -10.83 -9.18 -15.52
C TRP A 604 -11.51 -10.23 -14.67
N TYR A 605 -10.90 -11.41 -14.64
CA TYR A 605 -11.26 -12.54 -13.81
C TYR A 605 -10.13 -12.87 -12.83
N GLY A 606 -10.49 -13.42 -11.67
CA GLY A 606 -9.56 -14.01 -10.70
C GLY A 606 -10.08 -15.36 -10.24
N ARG A 607 -9.24 -16.15 -9.55
CA ARG A 607 -9.59 -17.50 -9.08
C ARG A 607 -9.99 -18.45 -10.22
N VAL A 608 -9.55 -18.18 -11.44
CA VAL A 608 -9.85 -19.04 -12.59
C VAL A 608 -9.05 -20.34 -12.44
N GLU A 609 -9.77 -21.45 -12.50
CA GLU A 609 -9.24 -22.81 -12.54
C GLU A 609 -9.56 -23.40 -13.93
N PRO A 610 -8.89 -24.50 -14.34
CA PRO A 610 -9.15 -25.13 -15.63
C PRO A 610 -10.64 -25.45 -15.88
N LYS A 611 -11.37 -25.88 -14.85
CA LYS A 611 -12.83 -26.16 -14.94
C LYS A 611 -13.67 -24.94 -15.33
N HIS A 612 -13.23 -23.73 -15.01
CA HIS A 612 -13.95 -22.48 -15.29
C HIS A 612 -13.72 -21.97 -16.72
N VAL A 613 -12.68 -22.45 -17.41
CA VAL A 613 -12.27 -21.93 -18.72
C VAL A 613 -13.39 -22.06 -19.76
N GLN A 614 -14.06 -23.22 -19.78
CA GLN A 614 -15.18 -23.43 -20.69
C GLN A 614 -16.31 -22.42 -20.46
N GLY A 615 -16.74 -22.27 -19.21
CA GLY A 615 -17.78 -21.30 -18.85
C GLY A 615 -17.41 -19.87 -19.22
N ILE A 616 -16.16 -19.45 -18.98
CA ILE A 616 -15.69 -18.10 -19.36
C ILE A 616 -15.75 -17.90 -20.89
N ILE A 617 -15.34 -18.89 -21.68
CA ILE A 617 -15.39 -18.78 -23.14
C ILE A 617 -16.85 -18.71 -23.61
N ASP A 618 -17.70 -19.63 -23.17
CA ASP A 618 -19.10 -19.72 -23.61
C ASP A 618 -19.92 -18.47 -23.20
N GLU A 619 -19.72 -18.02 -21.97
CA GLU A 619 -20.45 -16.88 -21.42
C GLU A 619 -19.87 -15.56 -21.92
N THR A 620 -18.57 -15.33 -21.78
CA THR A 620 -17.95 -14.01 -22.01
C THR A 620 -17.56 -13.78 -23.46
N ILE A 621 -16.90 -14.76 -24.10
CA ILE A 621 -16.36 -14.60 -25.46
C ILE A 621 -17.45 -14.88 -26.51
N MET A 622 -18.29 -15.89 -26.29
CA MET A 622 -19.32 -16.26 -27.28
C MET A 622 -20.63 -15.49 -27.06
N SER A 623 -21.04 -15.32 -25.80
CA SER A 623 -22.38 -14.80 -25.47
C SER A 623 -22.41 -13.35 -24.94
N GLY A 624 -21.25 -12.74 -24.66
CA GLY A 624 -21.17 -11.39 -24.11
C GLY A 624 -21.75 -11.21 -22.70
N ARG A 625 -21.73 -12.26 -21.88
CA ARG A 625 -22.11 -12.24 -20.47
C ARG A 625 -20.87 -12.34 -19.56
N VAL A 626 -20.81 -11.49 -18.55
CA VAL A 626 -19.74 -11.51 -17.55
C VAL A 626 -20.03 -12.56 -16.48
N VAL A 627 -19.06 -13.42 -16.17
CA VAL A 627 -19.16 -14.46 -15.14
C VAL A 627 -18.90 -13.86 -13.76
N LEU A 628 -19.97 -13.58 -13.00
CA LEU A 628 -19.93 -12.66 -11.86
C LEU A 628 -19.12 -13.16 -10.67
N ASP A 629 -19.18 -14.47 -10.37
CA ASP A 629 -18.47 -15.10 -9.25
C ASP A 629 -16.94 -15.09 -9.41
N HIS A 630 -16.43 -14.84 -10.62
CA HIS A 630 -15.00 -14.68 -10.90
C HIS A 630 -14.60 -13.23 -11.25
N PHE A 631 -15.58 -12.32 -11.40
CA PHE A 631 -15.36 -10.98 -11.92
C PHE A 631 -14.60 -10.08 -10.94
N ARG A 632 -13.50 -9.49 -11.40
CA ARG A 632 -12.68 -8.55 -10.62
C ARG A 632 -12.95 -7.09 -10.95
N GLY A 633 -13.44 -6.81 -12.14
CA GLY A 633 -13.60 -5.47 -12.71
C GLY A 633 -13.46 -5.53 -14.23
N GLY A 634 -13.73 -4.41 -14.89
CA GLY A 634 -13.46 -4.28 -16.31
C GLY A 634 -13.14 -2.85 -16.69
N ILE A 635 -12.83 -2.66 -17.97
CA ILE A 635 -12.56 -1.36 -18.57
C ILE A 635 -13.29 -1.29 -19.91
N ASP A 636 -13.88 -0.14 -20.22
CA ASP A 636 -14.48 0.10 -21.53
C ASP A 636 -13.51 0.80 -22.50
N ARG A 637 -13.97 1.09 -23.71
CA ARG A 637 -13.17 1.72 -24.77
C ARG A 637 -12.70 3.14 -24.43
N ASN A 638 -13.42 3.83 -23.55
CA ASN A 638 -13.09 5.18 -23.11
C ASN A 638 -12.07 5.18 -21.97
N GLY A 639 -11.82 4.02 -21.37
CA GLY A 639 -10.97 3.86 -20.19
C GLY A 639 -11.75 3.94 -18.88
N ASP A 640 -13.10 3.91 -18.94
CA ASP A 640 -13.94 3.94 -17.75
C ASP A 640 -13.99 2.55 -17.10
N ILE A 641 -13.93 2.53 -15.77
CA ILE A 641 -13.89 1.29 -14.99
C ILE A 641 -15.31 0.73 -14.83
N LEU A 642 -15.46 -0.53 -15.21
CA LEU A 642 -16.68 -1.32 -15.08
C LEU A 642 -16.70 -2.07 -13.75
N ARG A 643 -17.82 -1.95 -13.03
CA ARG A 643 -18.10 -2.60 -11.74
C ARG A 643 -19.55 -3.06 -11.68
N VAL A 644 -19.81 -4.01 -10.80
CA VAL A 644 -21.18 -4.49 -10.48
C VAL A 644 -21.61 -4.01 -9.11
#